data_AF-A0A370C320-F1
#
_entry.id   AF-A0A370C320-F1
#
_cell.length_a   1.000
_cell.length_b   1.000
_cell.length_c   1.000
_cell.angle_alpha   90.00
_cell.angle_beta   90.00
_cell.angle_gamma   90.00
#
_symmetry.space_group_name_H-M   'P 1'
#
loop_
_entity.id
_entity.type
_entity.pdbx_description
1 polymer ?
#
loop_
_entity_poly.entity_id
_entity_poly.type
_entity_poly.pdbx_seq_one_letter_code
_entity_poly.pdbx_strand_id
1 'polypeptide(L)'
;MIAYTYSALPPGSFTRMIRLLPQRERNAPIECILINYDLSVSESRNHLYEALSYTWGSNDKPQAVLIGGSLLPVTENLHTALSYLRDHQLERTLWVDAICINQEDEDEKNTHIPLMRAIYAQADRVIVWLGEPDHAGPNALDTIHQLAENKVLLYAGTESVDLSEADHVACMRLLRHDWFRRIWVLQEVGVARSIMFRCGLVQVNGYSFCEGLSRLKLSLLPDHVLTVIPLVRSSIIRPRNSRKLPGNLPLGELIDMYHTHFATVPHDKIYALLGLCSDDLKTPCLRPNYRLAFSAVVKQIVNYIFMGNHTVAVLPDTNIAVIKGKGWILGHIVSVERSTPLHDYQTIGIGFHENALGMFFETQWGNKWVIHASATLIQVYDIVCFLHNAPKPTIIRLGKGKISVVVSMATPDMVKKKTGYESFRRHSKTKISDLRKQFQLIYAPPIDLFFTWDISPPARESRSELTSLKVPTSTTSSSLGQTLEGKEQEYGCLKLILEDIIVNILKSDDFEAQFEPMKRLLCQTQVQIPVSERVLEAAAARYDIAYKLLKILLDDQRKRASIIEISVRNATSIYELMGILFLRTADSYITERVIDETSQNPQGNSIIKLFYQYQKSLPVSEHAVENAVKHTFGLDIILLFYYYHQNSLPISERAVQNAVEHIDGLDILRLFYQHQTCLPISEHAVQNVVEHVKGLDILCLFYQHQDNLPISEHAVQNVVGHVKGLDILRLFYQHQTCLPISEEAVETAVHYPNGIEILRLFYQHQDNLPISEEAVETAVHYPDGIEILRLFYQHQTCLPISEEAVETAVHYPDGIEILRLFYQHQHNLPISEEVIEAAVKYNDRLEILRLFYQHQDTLPFSEDLLNAVVQLPDGTELLQFLFKQQSCPPISASTIQNAILSPHALKKVHLLQQYYQERFPISEAVVTAVMNHTDGPNSVRQRYQQDKGLPISKETVSTAIMDSNCFENLNFLYKLQKSLPINKAAVEFIVMELLEPGDEGSRLRDLTGDNTEYEYRRKCLKLIYQHQSDVVLRAAKDSIVKDKIIHMLREFDEQENE
;
A
#
# COMPACT_ATOMS: atom_id res chain seq x y z
N MET A 1 -37.11 67.10 -24.58
CA MET A 1 -37.98 65.96 -24.20
C MET A 1 -37.92 65.81 -22.69
N ILE A 2 -39.04 65.47 -22.05
CA ILE A 2 -39.17 65.36 -20.59
C ILE A 2 -38.73 63.96 -20.16
N ALA A 3 -37.98 63.86 -19.05
CA ALA A 3 -37.60 62.57 -18.48
C ALA A 3 -38.83 61.85 -17.91
N TYR A 4 -38.95 60.55 -18.15
CA TYR A 4 -40.06 59.77 -17.64
C TYR A 4 -40.07 59.72 -16.11
N THR A 5 -41.24 59.77 -15.49
CA THR A 5 -41.42 59.63 -14.04
C THR A 5 -42.44 58.52 -13.78
N TYR A 6 -42.08 57.58 -12.91
CA TYR A 6 -42.94 56.45 -12.56
C TYR A 6 -44.15 56.88 -11.71
N SER A 7 -45.31 56.33 -12.01
CA SER A 7 -46.50 56.42 -11.15
C SER A 7 -46.49 55.30 -10.10
N ALA A 8 -46.97 55.57 -8.89
CA ALA A 8 -47.09 54.56 -7.84
C ALA A 8 -48.01 53.41 -8.28
N LEU A 9 -47.61 52.17 -7.97
CA LEU A 9 -48.44 51.00 -8.24
C LEU A 9 -49.60 50.87 -7.24
N PRO A 10 -50.75 50.33 -7.67
CA PRO A 10 -51.82 49.97 -6.75
C PRO A 10 -51.36 48.91 -5.73
N PRO A 11 -51.94 48.88 -4.52
CA PRO A 11 -51.65 47.84 -3.54
C PRO A 11 -52.11 46.46 -4.04
N GLY A 12 -51.35 45.41 -3.74
CA GLY A 12 -51.62 44.04 -4.16
C GLY A 12 -50.55 43.49 -5.10
N SER A 13 -50.90 42.47 -5.88
CA SER A 13 -49.97 41.80 -6.81
C SER A 13 -49.93 42.48 -8.18
N PHE A 14 -49.70 43.79 -8.20
CA PHE A 14 -49.59 44.57 -9.43
C PHE A 14 -48.13 44.67 -9.90
N THR A 15 -47.94 44.66 -11.22
CA THR A 15 -46.68 45.03 -11.90
C THR A 15 -47.03 45.95 -13.07
N ARG A 16 -46.02 46.56 -13.69
CA ARG A 16 -46.19 47.22 -15.00
C ARG A 16 -45.84 46.27 -16.14
N MET A 17 -46.39 46.53 -17.32
CA MET A 17 -46.07 45.89 -18.60
C MET A 17 -45.83 46.97 -19.65
N ILE A 18 -44.94 46.74 -20.61
CA ILE A 18 -44.79 47.62 -21.77
C ILE A 18 -45.64 47.09 -22.94
N ARG A 19 -46.38 47.97 -23.61
CA ARG A 19 -46.87 47.74 -24.97
C ARG A 19 -45.86 48.36 -25.93
N LEU A 20 -45.04 47.52 -26.53
CA LEU A 20 -44.08 47.91 -27.56
C LEU A 20 -44.84 48.19 -28.86
N LEU A 21 -44.80 49.43 -29.33
CA LEU A 21 -45.56 49.86 -30.50
C LEU A 21 -44.88 49.42 -31.81
N PRO A 22 -45.66 49.05 -32.84
CA PRO A 22 -45.11 48.59 -34.10
C PRO A 22 -44.53 49.76 -34.90
N GLN A 23 -43.51 49.47 -35.71
CA GLN A 23 -42.94 50.45 -36.63
C GLN A 23 -42.32 49.78 -37.85
N ARG A 24 -42.53 50.36 -39.04
CA ARG A 24 -42.01 49.81 -40.30
C ARG A 24 -40.50 49.98 -40.43
N GLU A 25 -39.98 51.10 -39.95
CA GLU A 25 -38.55 51.40 -40.02
C GLU A 25 -37.82 50.85 -38.80
N ARG A 26 -36.82 49.99 -39.03
CA ARG A 26 -36.05 49.35 -37.97
C ARG A 26 -35.32 50.33 -37.06
N ASN A 27 -34.84 51.44 -37.64
CA ASN A 27 -34.05 52.46 -36.94
C ASN A 27 -34.90 53.57 -36.32
N ALA A 28 -36.23 53.55 -36.50
CA ALA A 28 -37.10 54.53 -35.89
C ALA A 28 -37.07 54.40 -34.35
N PRO A 29 -37.28 55.50 -33.59
CA PRO A 29 -37.28 55.50 -32.13
C PRO A 29 -38.19 54.40 -31.57
N ILE A 30 -37.76 53.76 -30.48
CA ILE A 30 -38.55 52.73 -29.81
C ILE A 30 -39.59 53.43 -28.94
N GLU A 31 -40.87 53.23 -29.27
CA GLU A 31 -42.00 53.78 -28.53
C GLU A 31 -42.75 52.66 -27.79
N CYS A 32 -43.04 52.92 -26.52
CA CYS A 32 -43.76 52.02 -25.64
C CYS A 32 -44.85 52.76 -24.86
N ILE A 33 -45.88 52.02 -24.44
CA ILE A 33 -46.87 52.47 -23.46
C ILE A 33 -46.74 51.60 -22.21
N LEU A 34 -46.55 52.21 -21.05
CA LEU A 34 -46.48 51.49 -19.78
C LEU A 34 -47.89 51.35 -19.19
N ILE A 35 -48.31 50.12 -18.87
CA ILE A 35 -49.63 49.82 -18.33
C ILE A 35 -49.53 49.06 -17.01
N ASN A 36 -50.43 49.33 -16.06
CA ASN A 36 -50.55 48.55 -14.84
C ASN A 36 -51.22 47.20 -15.13
N TYR A 37 -50.71 46.14 -14.53
CA TYR A 37 -51.13 44.76 -14.77
C TYR A 37 -51.35 44.03 -13.44
N ASP A 38 -52.54 43.46 -13.28
CA ASP A 38 -52.92 42.67 -12.09
C ASP A 38 -52.58 41.19 -12.29
N LEU A 39 -51.66 40.66 -11.50
CA LEU A 39 -51.25 39.25 -11.54
C LEU A 39 -52.23 38.33 -10.79
N SER A 40 -53.22 38.86 -10.07
CA SER A 40 -54.18 38.09 -9.27
C SER A 40 -55.36 37.53 -10.08
N VAL A 41 -55.63 38.09 -11.27
CA VAL A 41 -56.75 37.69 -12.12
C VAL A 41 -56.42 36.37 -12.85
N SER A 42 -56.52 35.23 -12.14
CA SER A 42 -56.21 33.89 -12.66
C SER A 42 -57.44 33.09 -13.10
N GLU A 43 -58.61 33.73 -13.24
CA GLU A 43 -59.84 33.05 -13.62
C GLU A 43 -60.01 33.04 -15.14
N SER A 44 -59.64 31.91 -15.75
CA SER A 44 -60.06 31.40 -17.08
C SER A 44 -59.39 31.91 -18.37
N ARG A 45 -58.38 32.79 -18.34
CA ARG A 45 -57.65 33.22 -19.56
C ARG A 45 -56.13 33.14 -19.42
N ASN A 46 -55.45 32.70 -20.48
CA ASN A 46 -54.00 32.79 -20.62
C ASN A 46 -53.60 34.28 -20.61
N HIS A 47 -52.61 34.66 -19.81
CA HIS A 47 -52.02 36.00 -19.92
C HIS A 47 -51.30 36.10 -21.26
N LEU A 48 -51.57 37.16 -22.02
CA LEU A 48 -51.08 37.36 -23.40
C LEU A 48 -49.77 38.17 -23.46
N TYR A 49 -49.07 38.34 -22.33
CA TYR A 49 -47.78 39.02 -22.32
C TYR A 49 -46.63 38.03 -22.42
N GLU A 50 -45.50 38.50 -22.92
CA GLU A 50 -44.24 37.76 -22.98
C GLU A 50 -43.25 38.39 -22.00
N ALA A 51 -42.38 37.61 -21.38
CA ALA A 51 -41.35 38.14 -20.49
C ALA A 51 -39.98 38.11 -21.17
N LEU A 52 -39.21 39.17 -21.03
CA LEU A 52 -37.85 39.24 -21.57
C LEU A 52 -36.84 38.75 -20.53
N SER A 53 -35.97 37.83 -20.93
CA SER A 53 -34.80 37.36 -20.18
C SER A 53 -33.55 37.74 -20.97
N TYR A 54 -32.77 38.67 -20.45
CA TYR A 54 -31.62 39.25 -21.17
C TYR A 54 -30.56 39.72 -20.17
N THR A 55 -29.31 39.82 -20.60
CA THR A 55 -28.24 40.40 -19.77
C THR A 55 -28.29 41.91 -19.83
N TRP A 56 -28.27 42.62 -18.70
CA TRP A 56 -28.38 44.08 -18.71
C TRP A 56 -27.26 44.76 -19.52
N GLY A 57 -26.04 44.20 -19.48
CA GLY A 57 -24.87 44.75 -20.17
C GLY A 57 -24.27 45.94 -19.43
N SER A 58 -23.47 46.76 -20.14
CA SER A 58 -22.87 47.96 -19.56
C SER A 58 -23.82 49.16 -19.61
N ASN A 59 -23.75 50.01 -18.59
CA ASN A 59 -24.42 51.31 -18.54
C ASN A 59 -23.56 52.45 -19.12
N ASP A 60 -22.39 52.16 -19.72
CA ASP A 60 -21.47 53.20 -20.22
C ASP A 60 -22.05 54.04 -21.36
N LYS A 61 -22.98 53.48 -22.14
CA LYS A 61 -23.63 54.13 -23.29
C LYS A 61 -25.14 53.87 -23.30
N PRO A 62 -25.90 54.50 -22.38
CA PRO A 62 -27.34 54.27 -22.33
C PRO A 62 -28.02 54.83 -23.59
N GLN A 63 -28.95 54.05 -24.13
CA GLN A 63 -29.88 54.49 -25.17
C GLN A 63 -31.17 54.97 -24.49
N ALA A 64 -32.13 55.50 -25.23
CA ALA A 64 -33.41 55.92 -24.67
C ALA A 64 -34.59 55.32 -25.43
N VAL A 65 -35.63 54.95 -24.68
CA VAL A 65 -36.95 54.58 -25.23
C VAL A 65 -37.97 55.65 -24.86
N LEU A 66 -38.99 55.81 -25.70
CA LEU A 66 -40.08 56.76 -25.48
C LEU A 66 -41.23 56.05 -24.77
N ILE A 67 -41.52 56.44 -23.53
CA ILE A 67 -42.70 55.98 -22.77
C ILE A 67 -43.75 57.08 -22.81
N GLY A 68 -44.80 56.92 -23.63
CA GLY A 68 -45.86 57.94 -23.78
C GLY A 68 -45.32 59.33 -24.15
N GLY A 69 -44.26 59.39 -24.97
CA GLY A 69 -43.59 60.63 -25.39
C GLY A 69 -42.51 61.16 -24.43
N SER A 70 -42.29 60.53 -23.28
CA SER A 70 -41.21 60.88 -22.33
C SER A 70 -40.01 59.94 -22.47
N LEU A 71 -38.80 60.42 -22.22
CA LEU A 71 -37.58 59.62 -22.38
C LEU A 71 -37.28 58.81 -21.12
N LEU A 72 -37.05 57.50 -21.30
CA LEU A 72 -36.53 56.61 -20.27
C LEU A 72 -35.19 56.03 -20.75
N PRO A 73 -34.07 56.22 -20.00
CA PRO A 73 -32.79 55.62 -20.35
C PRO A 73 -32.83 54.10 -20.16
N VAL A 74 -32.23 53.37 -21.10
CA VAL A 74 -32.09 51.91 -21.09
C VAL A 74 -30.69 51.51 -21.55
N THR A 75 -30.26 50.29 -21.23
CA THR A 75 -28.97 49.79 -21.71
C THR A 75 -28.99 49.58 -23.23
N GLU A 76 -27.82 49.65 -23.86
CA GLU A 76 -27.66 49.38 -25.30
C GLU A 76 -28.22 47.99 -25.66
N ASN A 77 -27.91 46.98 -24.84
CA ASN A 77 -28.38 45.62 -25.09
C ASN A 77 -29.93 45.53 -25.03
N LEU A 78 -30.58 46.22 -24.08
CA LEU A 78 -32.03 46.23 -24.00
C LEU A 78 -32.66 46.97 -25.20
N HIS A 79 -32.10 48.12 -25.58
CA HIS A 79 -32.57 48.85 -26.75
C HIS A 79 -32.48 48.00 -28.02
N THR A 80 -31.36 47.32 -28.23
CA THR A 80 -31.17 46.38 -29.35
C THR A 80 -32.20 45.25 -29.28
N ALA A 81 -32.37 44.61 -28.11
CA ALA A 81 -33.38 43.56 -27.93
C ALA A 81 -34.79 44.04 -28.32
N LEU A 82 -35.21 45.21 -27.84
CA LEU A 82 -36.51 45.81 -28.15
C LEU A 82 -36.66 46.12 -29.65
N SER A 83 -35.61 46.61 -30.32
CA SER A 83 -35.63 46.84 -31.77
C SER A 83 -35.84 45.55 -32.56
N TYR A 84 -35.19 44.44 -32.16
CA TYR A 84 -35.41 43.13 -32.76
C TYR A 84 -36.78 42.54 -32.42
N LEU A 85 -37.31 42.81 -31.23
CA LEU A 85 -38.62 42.31 -30.79
C LEU A 85 -39.80 43.10 -31.37
N ARG A 86 -39.58 44.36 -31.76
CA ARG A 86 -40.59 45.21 -32.36
C ARG A 86 -41.06 44.62 -33.69
N ASP A 87 -42.36 44.42 -33.81
CA ASP A 87 -42.98 43.98 -35.05
C ASP A 87 -43.31 45.20 -35.94
N HIS A 88 -43.49 44.97 -37.24
CA HIS A 88 -43.79 46.04 -38.19
C HIS A 88 -45.25 46.49 -38.17
N GLN A 89 -46.16 45.66 -37.67
CA GLN A 89 -47.61 45.85 -37.76
C GLN A 89 -48.33 45.67 -36.43
N LEU A 90 -47.86 44.76 -35.57
CA LEU A 90 -48.53 44.41 -34.32
C LEU A 90 -47.80 44.95 -33.11
N GLU A 91 -48.55 45.55 -32.18
CA GLU A 91 -48.00 45.83 -30.86
C GLU A 91 -47.76 44.54 -30.07
N ARG A 92 -46.76 44.55 -29.19
CA ARG A 92 -46.45 43.42 -28.32
C ARG A 92 -46.49 43.84 -26.87
N THR A 93 -47.12 43.03 -26.02
CA THR A 93 -47.11 43.26 -24.56
C THR A 93 -45.96 42.48 -23.96
N LEU A 94 -44.98 43.18 -23.40
CA LEU A 94 -43.78 42.60 -22.82
C LEU A 94 -43.64 42.99 -21.34
N TRP A 95 -43.08 42.10 -20.54
CA TRP A 95 -42.50 42.43 -19.25
C TRP A 95 -40.98 42.52 -19.39
N VAL A 96 -40.43 43.66 -18.98
CA VAL A 96 -38.98 43.94 -19.00
C VAL A 96 -38.63 44.57 -17.66
N ASP A 97 -37.84 43.86 -16.85
CA ASP A 97 -37.45 44.27 -15.50
C ASP A 97 -36.96 45.73 -15.39
N ALA A 98 -36.05 46.15 -16.26
CA ALA A 98 -35.43 47.48 -16.24
C ALA A 98 -36.40 48.62 -16.57
N ILE A 99 -37.56 48.32 -17.18
CA ILE A 99 -38.57 49.33 -17.53
C ILE A 99 -39.82 49.20 -16.64
N CYS A 100 -40.27 47.97 -16.36
CA CYS A 100 -41.50 47.71 -15.63
C CYS A 100 -41.37 47.98 -14.13
N ILE A 101 -40.16 47.86 -13.58
CA ILE A 101 -39.84 48.15 -12.18
C ILE A 101 -39.10 49.48 -12.13
N ASN A 102 -39.49 50.35 -11.19
CA ASN A 102 -38.72 51.53 -10.88
C ASN A 102 -37.42 51.14 -10.17
N GLN A 103 -36.32 51.05 -10.93
CA GLN A 103 -35.03 50.54 -10.44
C GLN A 103 -34.36 51.47 -9.41
N GLU A 104 -34.83 52.72 -9.27
CA GLU A 104 -34.33 53.70 -8.31
C GLU A 104 -35.09 53.66 -6.96
N ASP A 105 -36.23 52.95 -6.89
CA ASP A 105 -37.04 52.78 -5.68
C ASP A 105 -36.80 51.40 -5.07
N GLU A 106 -35.99 51.37 -4.00
CA GLU A 106 -35.67 50.13 -3.28
C GLU A 106 -36.90 49.47 -2.63
N ASP A 107 -37.90 50.23 -2.19
CA ASP A 107 -39.10 49.65 -1.59
C ASP A 107 -40.00 49.01 -2.67
N GLU A 108 -40.08 49.63 -3.85
CA GLU A 108 -40.72 49.05 -5.02
C GLU A 108 -40.00 47.77 -5.48
N LYS A 109 -38.65 47.79 -5.56
CA LYS A 109 -37.85 46.60 -5.91
C LYS A 109 -38.05 45.44 -4.94
N ASN A 110 -37.98 45.72 -3.64
CA ASN A 110 -38.21 44.71 -2.59
C ASN A 110 -39.62 44.09 -2.67
N THR A 111 -40.61 44.86 -3.15
CA THR A 111 -41.97 44.37 -3.37
C THR A 111 -42.11 43.53 -4.65
N HIS A 112 -41.39 43.87 -5.72
CA HIS A 112 -41.45 43.16 -7.01
C HIS A 112 -40.66 41.87 -7.08
N ILE A 113 -39.52 41.77 -6.38
CA ILE A 113 -38.67 40.57 -6.44
C ILE A 113 -39.47 39.29 -6.10
N PRO A 114 -40.29 39.26 -5.04
CA PRO A 114 -41.19 38.13 -4.78
C PRO A 114 -42.21 37.85 -5.90
N LEU A 115 -42.63 38.87 -6.65
CA LEU A 115 -43.57 38.75 -7.77
C LEU A 115 -42.94 38.21 -9.05
N MET A 116 -41.62 38.33 -9.24
CA MET A 116 -40.93 37.87 -10.46
C MET A 116 -41.25 36.40 -10.78
N ARG A 117 -41.36 35.52 -9.77
CA ARG A 117 -41.74 34.11 -9.98
C ARG A 117 -43.09 34.01 -10.68
N ALA A 118 -44.08 34.77 -10.21
CA ALA A 118 -45.42 34.77 -10.79
C ALA A 118 -45.42 35.33 -12.21
N ILE A 119 -44.65 36.40 -12.46
CA ILE A 119 -44.55 37.06 -13.77
C ILE A 119 -43.99 36.10 -14.82
N TYR A 120 -42.80 35.53 -14.60
CA TYR A 120 -42.21 34.60 -15.56
C TYR A 120 -43.03 33.32 -15.73
N ALA A 121 -43.72 32.87 -14.67
CA ALA A 121 -44.55 31.67 -14.70
C ALA A 121 -45.88 31.85 -15.44
N GLN A 122 -46.43 33.07 -15.42
CA GLN A 122 -47.71 33.40 -16.05
C GLN A 122 -47.56 33.90 -17.49
N ALA A 123 -46.37 34.33 -17.91
CA ALA A 123 -46.08 34.74 -19.28
C ALA A 123 -46.43 33.65 -20.31
N ASP A 124 -46.92 34.06 -21.49
CA ASP A 124 -47.16 33.14 -22.62
C ASP A 124 -45.87 32.41 -23.02
N ARG A 125 -44.77 33.17 -23.04
CA ARG A 125 -43.40 32.68 -23.21
C ARG A 125 -42.39 33.61 -22.58
N VAL A 126 -41.23 33.06 -22.28
CA VAL A 126 -40.02 33.78 -21.90
C VAL A 126 -39.09 33.83 -23.10
N ILE A 127 -38.74 35.04 -23.52
CA ILE A 127 -37.82 35.27 -24.63
C ILE A 127 -36.42 35.45 -24.05
N VAL A 128 -35.52 34.52 -24.36
CA VAL A 128 -34.11 34.60 -24.00
C VAL A 128 -33.35 35.32 -25.09
N TRP A 129 -32.90 36.55 -24.82
CA TRP A 129 -32.12 37.35 -25.74
C TRP A 129 -30.62 37.16 -25.50
N LEU A 130 -29.94 36.59 -26.50
CA LEU A 130 -28.50 36.27 -26.48
C LEU A 130 -27.63 37.30 -27.23
N GLY A 131 -28.22 38.43 -27.64
CA GLY A 131 -27.51 39.47 -28.38
C GLY A 131 -27.60 39.31 -29.90
N GLU A 132 -26.77 40.09 -30.59
CA GLU A 132 -26.59 39.97 -32.04
C GLU A 132 -25.63 38.80 -32.37
N PRO A 133 -25.83 38.12 -33.51
CA PRO A 133 -24.88 37.13 -33.96
C PRO A 133 -23.55 37.82 -34.25
N ASP A 134 -22.46 37.14 -33.94
CA ASP A 134 -21.15 37.66 -34.28
C ASP A 134 -20.97 37.75 -35.80
N HIS A 135 -20.29 38.81 -36.24
CA HIS A 135 -20.06 39.08 -37.65
C HIS A 135 -18.95 38.22 -38.27
N ALA A 136 -18.15 37.50 -37.47
CA ALA A 136 -16.95 36.78 -37.90
C ALA A 136 -17.11 35.24 -37.91
N GLY A 137 -18.30 34.71 -38.17
CA GLY A 137 -18.50 33.26 -38.27
C GLY A 137 -19.94 32.81 -38.54
N PRO A 138 -20.20 31.48 -38.58
CA PRO A 138 -21.55 30.94 -38.70
C PRO A 138 -22.44 31.32 -37.51
N ASN A 139 -23.75 31.43 -37.73
CA ASN A 139 -24.68 31.74 -36.65
C ASN A 139 -24.82 30.52 -35.73
N ALA A 140 -24.15 30.58 -34.58
CA ALA A 140 -24.14 29.52 -33.59
C ALA A 140 -25.52 29.00 -33.18
N LEU A 141 -26.52 29.89 -33.05
CA LEU A 141 -27.87 29.48 -32.67
C LEU A 141 -28.56 28.71 -33.80
N ASP A 142 -28.30 29.10 -35.06
CA ASP A 142 -28.78 28.38 -36.24
C ASP A 142 -28.08 27.02 -36.38
N THR A 143 -26.77 26.93 -36.14
CA THR A 143 -26.03 25.66 -36.11
C THR A 143 -26.63 24.70 -35.07
N ILE A 144 -26.90 25.17 -33.84
CA ILE A 144 -27.55 24.36 -32.79
C ILE A 144 -28.96 23.92 -33.24
N HIS A 145 -29.70 24.79 -33.93
CA HIS A 145 -31.02 24.47 -34.46
C HIS A 145 -30.96 23.35 -35.51
N GLN A 146 -30.06 23.47 -36.49
CA GLN A 146 -29.86 22.47 -37.55
C GLN A 146 -29.45 21.11 -36.98
N LEU A 147 -28.60 21.08 -35.95
CA LEU A 147 -28.27 19.85 -35.24
C LEU A 147 -29.51 19.19 -34.64
N ALA A 148 -30.41 19.97 -34.05
CA ALA A 148 -31.65 19.45 -33.47
C ALA A 148 -32.56 18.80 -34.53
N GLU A 149 -32.59 19.36 -35.75
CA GLU A 149 -33.45 18.93 -36.85
C GLU A 149 -32.91 17.73 -37.64
N ASN A 150 -31.62 17.41 -37.52
CA ASN A 150 -31.00 16.38 -38.35
C ASN A 150 -31.53 14.98 -38.00
N LYS A 151 -32.50 14.50 -38.79
CA LYS A 151 -33.22 13.22 -38.62
C LYS A 151 -32.39 11.98 -38.96
N VAL A 152 -31.30 12.12 -39.73
CA VAL A 152 -30.48 10.99 -40.20
C VAL A 152 -29.79 10.26 -39.04
N LEU A 153 -29.59 10.93 -37.90
CA LEU A 153 -28.94 10.37 -36.70
C LEU A 153 -29.91 9.64 -35.74
N LEU A 154 -31.22 9.62 -36.02
CA LEU A 154 -32.20 8.95 -35.16
C LEU A 154 -32.12 7.41 -35.24
N TYR A 155 -31.44 6.85 -36.25
CA TYR A 155 -31.28 5.41 -36.46
C TYR A 155 -29.86 4.87 -36.21
N ALA A 156 -28.88 5.73 -35.96
CA ALA A 156 -27.50 5.35 -35.63
C ALA A 156 -27.22 5.77 -34.19
N GLY A 157 -27.22 4.81 -33.27
CA GLY A 157 -26.92 5.07 -31.87
C GLY A 157 -25.55 5.75 -31.72
N THR A 158 -25.54 6.88 -31.00
CA THR A 158 -24.38 7.39 -30.24
C THR A 158 -23.10 7.76 -31.00
N GLU A 159 -23.18 8.45 -32.14
CA GLU A 159 -22.01 9.20 -32.63
C GLU A 159 -22.28 10.71 -32.58
N SER A 160 -21.44 11.42 -31.82
CA SER A 160 -21.40 12.88 -31.80
C SER A 160 -21.10 13.39 -33.21
N VAL A 161 -21.79 14.42 -33.67
CA VAL A 161 -21.51 15.02 -34.97
C VAL A 161 -20.21 15.82 -34.86
N ASP A 162 -19.22 15.50 -35.69
CA ASP A 162 -18.04 16.35 -35.85
C ASP A 162 -18.44 17.61 -36.64
N LEU A 163 -18.69 18.68 -35.88
CA LEU A 163 -18.86 20.03 -36.41
C LEU A 163 -17.57 20.50 -37.07
N SER A 164 -17.68 21.42 -38.03
CA SER A 164 -16.53 22.18 -38.47
C SER A 164 -15.92 22.96 -37.29
N GLU A 165 -14.60 23.19 -37.31
CA GLU A 165 -13.92 23.95 -36.25
C GLU A 165 -14.57 25.34 -36.06
N ALA A 166 -14.97 26.00 -37.15
CA ALA A 166 -15.64 27.29 -37.12
C ALA A 166 -17.02 27.24 -36.43
N ASP A 167 -17.82 26.22 -36.72
CA ASP A 167 -19.13 25.99 -36.08
C ASP A 167 -18.98 25.68 -34.59
N HIS A 168 -17.96 24.88 -34.24
CA HIS A 168 -17.65 24.56 -32.86
C HIS A 168 -17.28 25.80 -32.07
N VAL A 169 -16.35 26.62 -32.58
CA VAL A 169 -15.92 27.88 -31.95
C VAL A 169 -17.10 28.86 -31.80
N ALA A 170 -17.95 28.98 -32.82
CA ALA A 170 -19.12 29.84 -32.77
C ALA A 170 -20.10 29.40 -31.67
N CYS A 171 -20.43 28.10 -31.59
CA CYS A 171 -21.29 27.54 -30.55
C CYS A 171 -20.69 27.76 -29.16
N MET A 172 -19.40 27.48 -28.98
CA MET A 172 -18.72 27.66 -27.70
C MET A 172 -18.70 29.11 -27.23
N ARG A 173 -18.56 30.08 -28.14
CA ARG A 173 -18.68 31.50 -27.78
C ARG A 173 -20.09 31.88 -27.36
N LEU A 174 -21.13 31.42 -28.06
CA LEU A 174 -22.53 31.65 -27.67
C LEU A 174 -22.80 31.09 -26.27
N LEU A 175 -22.30 29.90 -25.95
CA LEU A 175 -22.51 29.22 -24.66
C LEU A 175 -21.70 29.84 -23.51
N ARG A 176 -20.67 30.62 -23.82
CA ARG A 176 -19.93 31.46 -22.86
C ARG A 176 -20.56 32.83 -22.67
N HIS A 177 -21.68 33.14 -23.33
CA HIS A 177 -22.38 34.39 -23.17
C HIS A 177 -22.81 34.61 -21.71
N ASP A 178 -22.70 35.86 -21.24
CA ASP A 178 -22.90 36.22 -19.82
C ASP A 178 -24.32 35.89 -19.33
N TRP A 179 -25.28 35.71 -20.24
CA TRP A 179 -26.64 35.27 -19.90
C TRP A 179 -26.65 33.91 -19.17
N PHE A 180 -25.95 32.89 -19.68
CA PHE A 180 -25.92 31.55 -19.05
C PHE A 180 -25.24 31.55 -17.68
N ARG A 181 -24.49 32.60 -17.38
CA ARG A 181 -23.71 32.76 -16.17
C ARG A 181 -24.49 33.44 -15.05
N ARG A 182 -25.60 34.14 -15.33
CA ARG A 182 -26.33 34.94 -14.34
C ARG A 182 -27.23 34.07 -13.46
N ILE A 183 -27.30 34.35 -12.17
CA ILE A 183 -28.16 33.56 -11.27
C ILE A 183 -29.67 33.81 -11.48
N TRP A 184 -30.05 35.04 -11.83
CA TRP A 184 -31.45 35.40 -12.07
C TRP A 184 -32.11 34.57 -13.18
N VAL A 185 -31.35 34.18 -14.20
CA VAL A 185 -31.90 33.43 -15.35
C VAL A 185 -32.48 32.08 -14.93
N LEU A 186 -32.00 31.51 -13.82
CA LEU A 186 -32.49 30.23 -13.29
C LEU A 186 -33.96 30.31 -12.91
N GLN A 187 -34.37 31.37 -12.21
CA GLN A 187 -35.77 31.60 -11.89
C GLN A 187 -36.56 31.93 -13.16
N GLU A 188 -36.02 32.77 -14.04
CA GLU A 188 -36.68 33.21 -15.26
C GLU A 188 -37.06 32.04 -16.18
N VAL A 189 -36.13 31.11 -16.40
CA VAL A 189 -36.37 29.92 -17.25
C VAL A 189 -36.91 28.72 -16.48
N GLY A 190 -36.60 28.60 -15.18
CA GLY A 190 -37.03 27.50 -14.32
C GLY A 190 -38.53 27.48 -14.01
N VAL A 191 -39.22 28.62 -14.20
CA VAL A 191 -40.68 28.72 -13.99
C VAL A 191 -41.46 28.97 -15.28
N ALA A 192 -40.77 29.34 -16.36
CA ALA A 192 -41.33 29.59 -17.69
C ALA A 192 -42.14 28.40 -18.23
N ARG A 193 -43.30 28.63 -18.84
CA ARG A 193 -44.07 27.56 -19.52
C ARG A 193 -43.61 27.29 -20.94
N SER A 194 -43.01 28.28 -21.57
CA SER A 194 -42.49 28.24 -22.93
C SER A 194 -41.26 29.14 -23.00
N ILE A 195 -40.20 28.68 -23.64
CA ILE A 195 -38.94 29.41 -23.77
C ILE A 195 -38.58 29.53 -25.25
N MET A 196 -38.19 30.72 -25.67
CA MET A 196 -37.71 31.01 -27.01
C MET A 196 -36.33 31.66 -26.92
N PHE A 197 -35.29 30.96 -27.37
CA PHE A 197 -33.96 31.56 -27.54
C PHE A 197 -33.93 32.41 -28.80
N ARG A 198 -33.32 33.59 -28.71
CA ARG A 198 -33.18 34.52 -29.81
C ARG A 198 -31.77 35.10 -29.86
N CYS A 199 -31.17 35.04 -31.04
CA CYS A 199 -29.88 35.65 -31.36
C CYS A 199 -30.03 36.40 -32.69
N GLY A 200 -30.13 37.73 -32.61
CA GLY A 200 -30.56 38.57 -33.73
C GLY A 200 -31.94 38.17 -34.29
N LEU A 201 -31.97 37.76 -35.56
CA LEU A 201 -33.18 37.31 -36.25
C LEU A 201 -33.48 35.81 -36.04
N VAL A 202 -32.49 35.01 -35.65
CA VAL A 202 -32.65 33.56 -35.47
C VAL A 202 -33.38 33.28 -34.16
N GLN A 203 -34.34 32.36 -34.21
CA GLN A 203 -35.18 31.97 -33.08
C GLN A 203 -35.24 30.45 -32.98
N VAL A 204 -35.08 29.91 -31.76
CA VAL A 204 -35.10 28.48 -31.49
C VAL A 204 -35.88 28.23 -30.22
N ASN A 205 -36.87 27.33 -30.26
CA ASN A 205 -37.62 26.98 -29.06
C ASN A 205 -36.70 26.23 -28.06
N GLY A 206 -37.00 26.33 -26.77
CA GLY A 206 -36.16 25.77 -25.70
C GLY A 206 -35.87 24.27 -25.84
N TYR A 207 -36.83 23.47 -26.29
CA TYR A 207 -36.64 22.02 -26.47
C TYR A 207 -35.65 21.73 -27.60
N SER A 208 -35.85 22.34 -28.77
CA SER A 208 -34.94 22.23 -29.92
C SER A 208 -33.54 22.72 -29.57
N PHE A 209 -33.40 23.78 -28.77
CA PHE A 209 -32.10 24.24 -28.28
C PHE A 209 -31.41 23.14 -27.45
N CYS A 210 -32.10 22.55 -26.47
CA CYS A 210 -31.54 21.46 -25.66
C CYS A 210 -31.19 20.20 -26.49
N GLU A 211 -32.02 19.85 -27.48
CA GLU A 211 -31.78 18.73 -28.42
C GLU A 211 -30.60 18.99 -29.36
N GLY A 212 -30.36 20.23 -29.76
CA GLY A 212 -29.17 20.61 -30.51
C GLY A 212 -27.91 20.45 -29.66
N LEU A 213 -27.95 20.93 -28.41
CA LEU A 213 -26.83 20.81 -27.46
C LEU A 213 -26.50 19.36 -27.10
N SER A 214 -27.49 18.47 -27.01
CA SER A 214 -27.25 17.06 -26.70
C SER A 214 -26.42 16.33 -27.76
N ARG A 215 -26.35 16.89 -28.98
CA ARG A 215 -25.57 16.35 -30.11
C ARG A 215 -24.15 16.92 -30.19
N LEU A 216 -23.84 17.97 -29.41
CA LEU A 216 -22.49 18.46 -29.22
C LEU A 216 -21.73 17.53 -28.27
N LYS A 217 -20.40 17.40 -28.44
CA LYS A 217 -19.53 16.69 -27.49
C LYS A 217 -19.67 17.34 -26.09
N LEU A 218 -20.38 16.66 -25.20
CA LEU A 218 -20.80 17.19 -23.88
C LEU A 218 -19.62 17.52 -22.96
N SER A 219 -18.46 16.85 -23.14
CA SER A 219 -17.21 17.15 -22.41
C SER A 219 -16.66 18.55 -22.66
N LEU A 220 -17.15 19.24 -23.69
CA LEU A 220 -16.70 20.58 -24.07
C LEU A 220 -17.67 21.68 -23.61
N LEU A 221 -18.86 21.35 -23.10
CA LEU A 221 -19.83 22.35 -22.66
C LEU A 221 -19.39 22.98 -21.32
N PRO A 222 -19.57 24.30 -21.12
CA PRO A 222 -19.26 24.93 -19.84
C PRO A 222 -20.22 24.45 -18.72
N ASP A 223 -19.70 24.22 -17.51
CA ASP A 223 -20.47 23.71 -16.38
C ASP A 223 -21.73 24.54 -16.05
N HIS A 224 -21.63 25.87 -16.15
CA HIS A 224 -22.76 26.77 -15.91
C HIS A 224 -23.93 26.53 -16.89
N VAL A 225 -23.64 26.15 -18.13
CA VAL A 225 -24.68 25.82 -19.12
C VAL A 225 -25.40 24.52 -18.74
N LEU A 226 -24.67 23.52 -18.27
CA LEU A 226 -25.22 22.20 -17.91
C LEU A 226 -26.28 22.29 -16.82
N THR A 227 -26.17 23.26 -15.91
CA THR A 227 -27.16 23.49 -14.85
C THR A 227 -28.44 24.22 -15.32
N VAL A 228 -28.37 24.96 -16.43
CA VAL A 228 -29.52 25.70 -17.01
C VAL A 228 -30.33 24.80 -17.95
N ILE A 229 -29.67 23.92 -18.71
CA ILE A 229 -30.31 23.08 -19.73
C ILE A 229 -31.54 22.31 -19.21
N PRO A 230 -31.51 21.64 -18.05
CA PRO A 230 -32.65 20.86 -17.61
C PRO A 230 -33.85 21.73 -17.19
N LEU A 231 -33.59 22.93 -16.65
CA LEU A 231 -34.62 23.94 -16.38
C LEU A 231 -35.30 24.38 -17.67
N VAL A 232 -34.56 24.49 -18.78
CA VAL A 232 -35.13 24.83 -20.09
C VAL A 232 -35.89 23.63 -20.67
N ARG A 233 -35.27 22.44 -20.68
CA ARG A 233 -35.86 21.22 -21.25
C ARG A 233 -37.19 20.85 -20.59
N SER A 234 -37.28 21.03 -19.27
CA SER A 234 -38.49 20.74 -18.50
C SER A 234 -39.61 21.76 -18.72
N SER A 235 -39.41 22.85 -19.46
CA SER A 235 -40.45 23.87 -19.65
C SER A 235 -41.69 23.33 -20.38
N ILE A 236 -41.49 22.45 -21.36
CA ILE A 236 -42.56 21.96 -22.26
C ILE A 236 -43.58 21.05 -21.55
N ILE A 237 -43.18 20.41 -20.44
CA ILE A 237 -44.03 19.48 -19.67
C ILE A 237 -44.77 20.18 -18.52
N ARG A 238 -44.60 21.50 -18.34
CA ARG A 238 -45.21 22.24 -17.23
C ARG A 238 -46.70 22.45 -17.50
N PRO A 239 -47.60 22.04 -16.58
CA PRO A 239 -49.03 22.17 -16.84
C PRO A 239 -49.46 23.65 -16.84
N ARG A 240 -50.13 24.10 -17.90
CA ARG A 240 -50.67 25.47 -18.02
C ARG A 240 -51.65 25.85 -16.90
N ASN A 241 -52.37 24.88 -16.35
CA ASN A 241 -53.43 25.10 -15.34
C ASN A 241 -53.04 24.64 -13.92
N SER A 242 -51.79 24.25 -13.70
CA SER A 242 -51.35 23.82 -12.36
C SER A 242 -51.10 25.03 -11.46
N ARG A 243 -51.80 25.08 -10.31
CA ARG A 243 -51.47 25.99 -9.19
C ARG A 243 -50.12 25.65 -8.54
N LYS A 244 -49.61 24.42 -8.75
CA LYS A 244 -48.27 24.00 -8.33
C LYS A 244 -47.30 24.28 -9.47
N LEU A 245 -46.60 25.41 -9.37
CA LEU A 245 -45.52 25.79 -10.28
C LEU A 245 -44.26 24.94 -9.98
N PRO A 246 -43.42 24.64 -10.98
CA PRO A 246 -42.14 23.95 -10.79
C PRO A 246 -41.17 24.81 -9.97
N GLY A 247 -40.22 24.15 -9.29
CA GLY A 247 -39.43 24.72 -8.20
C GLY A 247 -39.90 24.15 -6.85
N ASN A 248 -39.67 22.85 -6.65
CA ASN A 248 -40.06 22.11 -5.46
C ASN A 248 -38.84 21.66 -4.63
N LEU A 249 -37.71 22.39 -4.72
CA LEU A 249 -36.50 22.04 -3.98
C LEU A 249 -36.29 22.98 -2.78
N PRO A 250 -35.84 22.45 -1.63
CA PRO A 250 -35.40 23.28 -0.52
C PRO A 250 -34.29 24.23 -0.94
N LEU A 251 -34.19 25.37 -0.25
CA LEU A 251 -33.19 26.39 -0.57
C LEU A 251 -31.75 25.86 -0.56
N GLY A 252 -31.41 24.97 0.38
CA GLY A 252 -30.06 24.38 0.47
C GLY A 252 -29.67 23.62 -0.80
N GLU A 253 -30.57 22.80 -1.34
CA GLU A 253 -30.33 22.08 -2.60
C GLU A 253 -30.15 23.03 -3.79
N LEU A 254 -30.95 24.09 -3.86
CA LEU A 254 -30.81 25.11 -4.91
C LEU A 254 -29.46 25.83 -4.81
N ILE A 255 -29.00 26.16 -3.61
CA ILE A 255 -27.69 26.78 -3.41
C ILE A 255 -26.58 25.82 -3.85
N ASP A 256 -26.64 24.55 -3.44
CA ASP A 256 -25.65 23.53 -3.84
C ASP A 256 -25.57 23.41 -5.37
N MET A 257 -26.72 23.42 -6.06
CA MET A 257 -26.81 23.32 -7.51
C MET A 257 -26.32 24.57 -8.25
N TYR A 258 -26.49 25.76 -7.69
CA TYR A 258 -26.45 27.01 -8.46
C TYR A 258 -25.53 28.11 -7.94
N HIS A 259 -24.87 27.94 -6.78
CA HIS A 259 -24.00 28.97 -6.18
C HIS A 259 -22.84 29.42 -7.09
N THR A 260 -22.48 28.68 -8.15
CA THR A 260 -21.47 29.08 -9.15
C THR A 260 -21.97 30.11 -10.17
N HIS A 261 -23.27 30.42 -10.23
CA HIS A 261 -23.79 31.46 -11.14
C HIS A 261 -23.48 32.86 -10.63
N PHE A 262 -23.01 33.73 -11.50
CA PHE A 262 -22.68 35.11 -11.20
C PHE A 262 -23.88 35.94 -10.75
N ALA A 263 -23.61 36.78 -9.77
CA ALA A 263 -24.52 37.78 -9.24
C ALA A 263 -23.74 39.11 -9.13
N THR A 264 -24.33 40.20 -9.63
CA THR A 264 -23.72 41.53 -9.51
C THR A 264 -23.76 42.01 -8.07
N VAL A 265 -24.90 41.79 -7.40
CA VAL A 265 -25.08 42.03 -5.97
C VAL A 265 -24.98 40.68 -5.24
N PRO A 266 -24.14 40.54 -4.20
CA PRO A 266 -23.95 39.25 -3.52
C PRO A 266 -25.25 38.62 -3.01
N HIS A 267 -26.21 39.42 -2.50
CA HIS A 267 -27.52 38.95 -2.01
C HIS A 267 -28.31 38.14 -3.03
N ASP A 268 -28.17 38.45 -4.32
CA ASP A 268 -28.90 37.77 -5.38
C ASP A 268 -28.51 36.30 -5.50
N LYS A 269 -27.34 35.88 -4.95
CA LYS A 269 -26.94 34.47 -4.82
C LYS A 269 -27.98 33.61 -4.12
N ILE A 270 -28.77 34.23 -3.24
CA ILE A 270 -29.80 33.59 -2.44
C ILE A 270 -31.17 34.03 -2.94
N TYR A 271 -31.37 35.33 -3.11
CA TYR A 271 -32.71 35.86 -3.43
C TYR A 271 -33.23 35.45 -4.80
N ALA A 272 -32.35 35.26 -5.79
CA ALA A 272 -32.75 34.74 -7.10
C ALA A 272 -33.23 33.27 -7.05
N LEU A 273 -32.85 32.51 -6.01
CA LEU A 273 -33.26 31.11 -5.85
C LEU A 273 -34.57 30.96 -5.09
N LEU A 274 -35.00 31.98 -4.33
CA LEU A 274 -36.26 31.96 -3.57
C LEU A 274 -37.47 31.74 -4.48
N GLY A 275 -37.40 32.25 -5.71
CA GLY A 275 -38.43 32.02 -6.71
C GLY A 275 -38.45 30.59 -7.28
N LEU A 276 -37.55 29.70 -6.89
CA LEU A 276 -37.57 28.26 -7.22
C LEU A 276 -37.71 27.38 -5.96
N CYS A 277 -37.75 28.00 -4.79
CA CYS A 277 -37.69 27.34 -3.50
C CYS A 277 -39.07 26.79 -3.08
N SER A 278 -39.08 25.61 -2.46
CA SER A 278 -40.28 25.00 -1.86
C SER A 278 -40.52 25.40 -0.40
N ASP A 279 -39.56 26.06 0.23
CA ASP A 279 -39.64 26.48 1.63
C ASP A 279 -40.68 27.61 1.84
N ASP A 280 -41.17 27.77 3.07
CA ASP A 280 -42.16 28.81 3.38
C ASP A 280 -41.52 30.20 3.34
N LEU A 281 -41.74 30.93 2.24
CA LEU A 281 -41.28 32.30 2.04
C LEU A 281 -41.86 33.31 3.06
N LYS A 282 -42.84 32.93 3.88
CA LYS A 282 -43.28 33.76 5.02
C LYS A 282 -42.25 33.80 6.12
N THR A 283 -41.33 32.83 6.18
CA THR A 283 -40.23 32.76 7.14
C THR A 283 -39.38 34.04 7.06
N PRO A 284 -39.17 34.77 8.17
CA PRO A 284 -38.53 36.10 8.12
C PRO A 284 -37.14 36.13 7.45
N CYS A 285 -36.32 35.10 7.64
CA CYS A 285 -34.98 35.04 7.03
C CYS A 285 -34.97 34.74 5.53
N LEU A 286 -36.10 34.27 4.98
CA LEU A 286 -36.27 33.99 3.54
C LEU A 286 -36.90 35.17 2.80
N ARG A 287 -37.14 36.31 3.46
CA ARG A 287 -37.63 37.53 2.80
C ARG A 287 -36.44 38.35 2.28
N PRO A 288 -36.46 38.79 1.01
CA PRO A 288 -35.45 39.69 0.48
C PRO A 288 -35.32 40.96 1.33
N ASN A 289 -34.10 41.28 1.74
CA ASN A 289 -33.79 42.51 2.47
C ASN A 289 -32.37 42.97 2.15
N TYR A 290 -32.26 43.82 1.12
CA TYR A 290 -30.97 44.38 0.67
C TYR A 290 -30.34 45.36 1.67
N ARG A 291 -31.06 45.75 2.73
CA ARG A 291 -30.52 46.64 3.79
C ARG A 291 -29.61 45.89 4.77
N LEU A 292 -29.67 44.56 4.82
CA LEU A 292 -28.78 43.74 5.65
C LEU A 292 -27.41 43.58 4.98
N ALA A 293 -26.34 43.54 5.75
CA ALA A 293 -25.05 43.10 5.23
C ALA A 293 -25.15 41.64 4.74
N PHE A 294 -24.49 41.31 3.62
CA PHE A 294 -24.59 39.97 3.03
C PHE A 294 -24.16 38.87 4.01
N SER A 295 -23.12 39.10 4.82
CA SER A 295 -22.67 38.18 5.89
C SER A 295 -23.77 37.88 6.92
N ALA A 296 -24.64 38.85 7.23
CA ALA A 296 -25.78 38.63 8.12
C ALA A 296 -26.86 37.75 7.44
N VAL A 297 -27.10 37.94 6.14
CA VAL A 297 -28.00 37.09 5.36
C VAL A 297 -27.47 35.65 5.31
N VAL A 298 -26.19 35.46 4.99
CA VAL A 298 -25.54 34.14 5.02
C VAL A 298 -25.74 33.46 6.36
N LYS A 299 -25.47 34.15 7.47
CA LYS A 299 -25.67 33.61 8.81
C LYS A 299 -27.12 33.18 9.08
N GLN A 300 -28.09 33.97 8.66
CA GLN A 300 -29.52 33.61 8.81
C GLN A 300 -29.90 32.38 7.98
N ILE A 301 -29.38 32.27 6.76
CA ILE A 301 -29.68 31.15 5.85
C ILE A 301 -29.00 29.86 6.31
N VAL A 302 -27.76 29.92 6.78
CA VAL A 302 -27.07 28.76 7.37
C VAL A 302 -27.85 28.22 8.57
N ASN A 303 -28.26 29.11 9.49
CA ASN A 303 -29.09 28.74 10.64
C ASN A 303 -30.41 28.08 10.23
N TYR A 304 -31.01 28.56 9.12
CA TYR A 304 -32.24 28.00 8.57
C TYR A 304 -32.02 26.60 7.97
N ILE A 305 -30.98 26.41 7.15
CA ILE A 305 -30.72 25.16 6.42
C ILE A 305 -30.30 24.03 7.37
N PHE A 306 -29.36 24.32 8.28
CA PHE A 306 -28.77 23.30 9.14
C PHE A 306 -29.54 23.06 10.44
N MET A 307 -30.62 23.82 10.70
CA MET A 307 -31.57 23.67 11.81
C MET A 307 -30.97 23.05 13.10
N GLY A 308 -30.42 23.84 14.02
CA GLY A 308 -29.95 23.27 15.29
C GLY A 308 -29.13 24.20 16.18
N ASN A 309 -28.60 23.64 17.27
CA ASN A 309 -27.65 24.29 18.18
C ASN A 309 -26.24 24.23 17.57
N HIS A 310 -26.04 24.93 16.46
CA HIS A 310 -24.74 25.10 15.83
C HIS A 310 -24.33 26.57 15.94
N THR A 311 -23.03 26.84 16.03
CA THR A 311 -22.50 28.19 15.99
C THR A 311 -22.02 28.50 14.58
N VAL A 312 -22.49 29.62 14.04
CA VAL A 312 -22.10 30.11 12.70
C VAL A 312 -21.32 31.40 12.84
N ALA A 313 -20.13 31.40 12.26
CA ALA A 313 -19.35 32.59 11.97
C ALA A 313 -19.24 32.76 10.46
N VAL A 314 -19.16 33.99 9.98
CA VAL A 314 -18.86 34.27 8.56
C VAL A 314 -17.53 34.98 8.55
N LEU A 315 -16.58 34.44 7.78
CA LEU A 315 -15.25 35.02 7.68
C LEU A 315 -15.32 36.43 7.05
N PRO A 316 -14.60 37.43 7.58
CA PRO A 316 -14.56 38.78 7.02
C PRO A 316 -14.11 38.72 5.56
N ASP A 317 -14.75 39.52 4.69
CA ASP A 317 -14.39 39.74 3.28
C ASP A 317 -14.38 38.52 2.35
N THR A 318 -14.65 37.31 2.86
CA THR A 318 -14.70 36.08 2.06
C THR A 318 -16.09 35.48 1.94
N ASN A 319 -17.07 35.88 2.77
CA ASN A 319 -18.44 35.33 2.79
C ASN A 319 -18.52 33.80 2.99
N ILE A 320 -17.43 33.17 3.40
CA ILE A 320 -17.37 31.75 3.74
C ILE A 320 -18.01 31.56 5.12
N ALA A 321 -19.02 30.71 5.19
CA ALA A 321 -19.64 30.32 6.44
C ALA A 321 -18.81 29.24 7.13
N VAL A 322 -18.51 29.45 8.40
CA VAL A 322 -17.85 28.52 9.30
C VAL A 322 -18.89 28.00 10.27
N ILE A 323 -19.12 26.70 10.24
CA ILE A 323 -20.21 26.03 10.95
C ILE A 323 -19.61 25.03 11.92
N LYS A 324 -19.91 25.22 13.20
CA LYS A 324 -19.56 24.27 14.27
C LYS A 324 -20.84 23.69 14.86
N GLY A 325 -20.99 22.38 14.74
CA GLY A 325 -22.17 21.66 15.21
C GLY A 325 -21.82 20.24 15.63
N LYS A 326 -22.81 19.47 16.02
CA LYS A 326 -22.66 18.04 16.35
C LYS A 326 -23.30 17.19 15.26
N GLY A 327 -22.75 16.01 14.98
CA GLY A 327 -23.35 15.07 14.02
C GLY A 327 -22.76 13.68 14.07
N TRP A 328 -23.21 12.83 13.14
CA TRP A 328 -22.77 11.45 12.99
C TRP A 328 -22.22 11.21 11.59
N ILE A 329 -21.16 10.41 11.48
CA ILE A 329 -20.65 9.93 10.19
C ILE A 329 -21.45 8.67 9.83
N LEU A 330 -22.04 8.69 8.63
CA LEU A 330 -22.87 7.58 8.15
C LEU A 330 -22.08 6.61 7.27
N GLY A 331 -21.12 7.13 6.51
CA GLY A 331 -20.42 6.38 5.47
C GLY A 331 -19.66 7.29 4.52
N HIS A 332 -19.25 6.74 3.39
CA HIS A 332 -18.51 7.45 2.36
C HIS A 332 -19.01 7.09 0.95
N ILE A 333 -18.74 7.96 -0.02
CA ILE A 333 -19.10 7.76 -1.42
C ILE A 333 -18.15 6.72 -2.04
N VAL A 334 -18.70 5.62 -2.57
CA VAL A 334 -17.93 4.55 -3.24
C VAL A 334 -17.99 4.63 -4.76
N SER A 335 -19.02 5.26 -5.32
CA SER A 335 -19.13 5.47 -6.77
C SER A 335 -19.93 6.72 -7.08
N VAL A 336 -19.62 7.35 -8.22
CA VAL A 336 -20.35 8.50 -8.75
C VAL A 336 -20.60 8.25 -10.24
N GLU A 337 -21.85 8.03 -10.59
CA GLU A 337 -22.34 7.87 -11.96
C GLU A 337 -23.17 9.11 -12.30
N ARG A 338 -22.69 9.95 -13.21
CA ARG A 338 -23.56 10.99 -13.76
C ARG A 338 -24.51 10.36 -14.76
N SER A 339 -25.82 10.49 -14.50
CA SER A 339 -26.78 10.33 -15.57
C SER A 339 -26.43 11.35 -16.66
N THR A 340 -26.69 11.01 -17.94
CA THR A 340 -26.14 11.76 -19.09
C THR A 340 -26.18 13.28 -18.87
N PRO A 341 -25.18 14.07 -19.33
CA PRO A 341 -24.96 15.48 -18.96
C PRO A 341 -26.13 16.48 -19.11
N LEU A 342 -27.26 16.03 -19.64
CA LEU A 342 -28.51 16.77 -19.82
C LEU A 342 -29.54 16.53 -18.69
N HIS A 343 -29.20 15.70 -17.70
CA HIS A 343 -30.06 15.38 -16.58
C HIS A 343 -29.60 16.09 -15.31
N ASP A 344 -30.56 16.60 -14.54
CA ASP A 344 -30.37 17.26 -13.23
C ASP A 344 -29.82 16.36 -12.12
N TYR A 345 -29.57 15.09 -12.41
CA TYR A 345 -29.36 14.06 -11.40
C TYR A 345 -28.04 13.33 -11.59
N GLN A 346 -27.45 12.95 -10.47
CA GLN A 346 -26.31 12.05 -10.40
C GLN A 346 -26.69 10.90 -9.49
N THR A 347 -26.17 9.72 -9.81
CA THR A 347 -26.31 8.55 -8.98
C THR A 347 -25.03 8.33 -8.21
N ILE A 348 -25.14 8.25 -6.89
CA ILE A 348 -24.00 8.01 -6.00
C ILE A 348 -24.18 6.66 -5.31
N GLY A 349 -23.12 5.88 -5.23
CA GLY A 349 -23.01 4.72 -4.37
C GLY A 349 -22.45 5.15 -3.01
N ILE A 350 -23.04 4.67 -1.93
CA ILE A 350 -22.63 4.94 -0.55
C ILE A 350 -22.28 3.62 0.12
N GLY A 351 -21.05 3.53 0.62
CA GLY A 351 -20.65 2.52 1.60
C GLY A 351 -20.99 3.04 2.99
N PHE A 352 -22.09 2.55 3.56
CA PHE A 352 -22.41 2.85 4.96
C PHE A 352 -21.44 2.14 5.89
N HIS A 353 -21.14 2.75 7.03
CA HIS A 353 -20.36 2.09 8.07
C HIS A 353 -21.11 0.86 8.59
N GLU A 354 -20.41 -0.25 8.79
CA GLU A 354 -20.95 -1.51 9.36
C GLU A 354 -21.16 -1.41 10.88
N ASN A 355 -21.74 -0.31 11.32
CA ASN A 355 -22.24 -0.14 12.67
C ASN A 355 -23.77 -0.01 12.62
N ALA A 356 -24.42 -0.16 13.76
CA ALA A 356 -25.87 -0.15 13.82
C ALA A 356 -26.51 1.13 13.25
N LEU A 357 -25.77 2.24 13.22
CA LEU A 357 -26.21 3.52 12.70
C LEU A 357 -26.15 3.56 11.16
N GLY A 358 -25.05 3.11 10.56
CA GLY A 358 -24.90 2.96 9.12
C GLY A 358 -25.83 1.89 8.56
N MET A 359 -25.91 0.72 9.20
CA MET A 359 -26.87 -0.34 8.83
C MET A 359 -28.32 0.14 8.91
N PHE A 360 -28.67 0.91 9.95
CA PHE A 360 -30.00 1.50 10.07
C PHE A 360 -30.31 2.39 8.87
N PHE A 361 -29.43 3.34 8.53
CA PHE A 361 -29.68 4.22 7.39
C PHE A 361 -29.61 3.51 6.05
N GLU A 362 -28.75 2.50 5.91
CA GLU A 362 -28.72 1.64 4.73
C GLU A 362 -30.07 0.93 4.53
N THR A 363 -30.70 0.40 5.58
CA THR A 363 -32.03 -0.23 5.45
C THR A 363 -33.12 0.78 5.08
N GLN A 364 -32.99 2.05 5.47
CA GLN A 364 -33.99 3.09 5.21
C GLN A 364 -33.83 3.74 3.83
N TRP A 365 -32.59 3.93 3.37
CA TRP A 365 -32.27 4.74 2.18
C TRP A 365 -31.58 3.94 1.07
N GLY A 366 -31.13 2.73 1.34
CA GLY A 366 -30.32 1.93 0.41
C GLY A 366 -28.93 2.52 0.16
N ASN A 367 -28.07 1.77 -0.52
CA ASN A 367 -26.69 2.13 -0.83
C ASN A 367 -26.49 2.86 -2.16
N LYS A 368 -27.54 3.05 -2.97
CA LYS A 368 -27.47 3.77 -4.26
C LYS A 368 -28.51 4.89 -4.27
N TRP A 369 -28.05 6.14 -4.17
CA TRP A 369 -28.91 7.32 -4.13
C TRP A 369 -28.88 8.05 -5.47
N VAL A 370 -30.04 8.51 -5.92
CA VAL A 370 -30.14 9.50 -6.99
C VAL A 370 -30.38 10.85 -6.32
N ILE A 371 -29.46 11.77 -6.53
CA ILE A 371 -29.53 13.13 -5.97
C ILE A 371 -29.35 14.14 -7.09
N HIS A 372 -29.71 15.40 -6.83
CA HIS A 372 -29.43 16.47 -7.78
C HIS A 372 -27.91 16.66 -7.97
N ALA A 373 -27.51 17.00 -9.18
CA ALA A 373 -26.13 17.35 -9.50
C ALA A 373 -25.78 18.68 -8.79
N SER A 374 -24.84 18.64 -7.85
CA SER A 374 -24.28 19.84 -7.22
C SER A 374 -23.30 20.53 -8.17
N ALA A 375 -23.20 21.86 -8.08
CA ALA A 375 -22.19 22.61 -8.82
C ALA A 375 -20.77 22.24 -8.36
N THR A 376 -20.61 21.87 -7.09
CA THR A 376 -19.36 21.23 -6.63
C THR A 376 -19.44 19.74 -6.90
N LEU A 377 -18.49 19.21 -7.68
CA LEU A 377 -18.51 17.81 -8.08
C LEU A 377 -18.29 16.90 -6.87
N ILE A 378 -19.22 15.97 -6.65
CA ILE A 378 -19.05 14.88 -5.67
C ILE A 378 -17.94 13.95 -6.17
N GLN A 379 -17.09 13.53 -5.26
CA GLN A 379 -15.96 12.64 -5.51
C GLN A 379 -16.13 11.36 -4.71
N VAL A 380 -15.50 10.29 -5.22
CA VAL A 380 -15.32 9.07 -4.45
C VAL A 380 -14.52 9.42 -3.19
N TYR A 381 -14.96 8.88 -2.04
CA TYR A 381 -14.48 9.13 -0.68
C TYR A 381 -14.91 10.46 -0.03
N ASP A 382 -15.80 11.24 -0.66
CA ASP A 382 -16.55 12.24 0.10
C ASP A 382 -17.35 11.56 1.21
N ILE A 383 -17.48 12.23 2.35
CA ILE A 383 -18.06 11.67 3.57
C ILE A 383 -19.52 12.07 3.67
N VAL A 384 -20.38 11.10 3.97
CA VAL A 384 -21.79 11.31 4.24
C VAL A 384 -21.98 11.43 5.75
N CYS A 385 -22.47 12.57 6.22
CA CYS A 385 -22.75 12.80 7.63
C CYS A 385 -24.20 13.26 7.86
N PHE A 386 -24.68 13.08 9.08
CA PHE A 386 -25.99 13.55 9.52
C PHE A 386 -25.81 14.50 10.69
N LEU A 387 -26.11 15.78 10.46
CA LEU A 387 -25.97 16.80 11.49
C LEU A 387 -27.13 16.74 12.49
N HIS A 388 -26.83 17.00 13.75
CA HIS A 388 -27.80 16.96 14.83
C HIS A 388 -28.91 17.99 14.59
N ASN A 389 -30.16 17.53 14.56
CA ASN A 389 -31.38 18.29 14.22
C ASN A 389 -31.53 18.74 12.76
N ALA A 390 -30.55 18.47 11.89
CA ALA A 390 -30.67 18.79 10.48
C ALA A 390 -31.80 18.00 9.80
N PRO A 391 -32.43 18.56 8.76
CA PRO A 391 -33.55 17.92 8.06
C PRO A 391 -33.10 16.82 7.10
N LYS A 392 -31.85 16.83 6.61
CA LYS A 392 -31.33 15.91 5.59
C LYS A 392 -29.84 15.63 5.84
N PRO A 393 -29.28 14.51 5.32
CA PRO A 393 -27.85 14.26 5.36
C PRO A 393 -27.06 15.30 4.56
N THR A 394 -25.81 15.51 4.96
CA THR A 394 -24.85 16.44 4.36
C THR A 394 -23.67 15.65 3.82
N ILE A 395 -23.16 16.05 2.65
CA ILE A 395 -21.94 15.46 2.06
C ILE A 395 -20.80 16.46 2.24
N ILE A 396 -19.73 16.02 2.88
CA ILE A 396 -18.56 16.84 3.21
C ILE A 396 -17.30 16.24 2.58
N ARG A 397 -16.35 17.10 2.25
CA ARG A 397 -15.02 16.72 1.75
C ARG A 397 -13.95 17.05 2.77
N LEU A 398 -13.08 16.07 3.03
CA LEU A 398 -11.88 16.27 3.83
C LEU A 398 -10.76 16.79 2.93
N GLY A 399 -10.21 17.97 3.24
CA GLY A 399 -9.08 18.57 2.54
C GLY A 399 -7.91 18.83 3.49
N LYS A 400 -6.84 19.45 2.97
CA LYS A 400 -5.64 19.80 3.75
C LYS A 400 -5.98 20.78 4.89
N GLY A 401 -6.17 20.25 6.09
CA GLY A 401 -6.51 21.03 7.28
C GLY A 401 -7.88 21.72 7.24
N LYS A 402 -8.79 21.34 6.33
CA LYS A 402 -10.15 21.92 6.24
C LYS A 402 -11.20 20.87 5.88
N ILE A 403 -12.40 21.03 6.40
CA ILE A 403 -13.58 20.27 5.99
C ILE A 403 -14.50 21.22 5.25
N SER A 404 -14.95 20.86 4.05
CA SER A 404 -15.81 21.70 3.22
C SER A 404 -17.10 20.98 2.86
N VAL A 405 -18.24 21.67 2.91
CA VAL A 405 -19.52 21.13 2.47
C VAL A 405 -19.54 21.06 0.94
N VAL A 406 -19.86 19.88 0.41
CA VAL A 406 -20.04 19.63 -1.03
C VAL A 406 -21.53 19.66 -1.39
N VAL A 407 -22.36 19.06 -0.52
CA VAL A 407 -23.82 19.10 -0.60
C VAL A 407 -24.36 19.36 0.80
N SER A 408 -25.00 20.50 1.00
CA SER A 408 -25.62 20.89 2.26
C SER A 408 -26.80 19.97 2.63
N MET A 409 -27.60 19.59 1.64
CA MET A 409 -28.85 18.83 1.82
C MET A 409 -29.00 17.73 0.76
N ALA A 410 -28.52 16.52 1.03
CA ALA A 410 -28.70 15.38 0.13
C ALA A 410 -30.08 14.73 0.32
N THR A 411 -30.87 14.64 -0.76
CA THR A 411 -32.17 13.95 -0.76
C THR A 411 -32.02 12.54 -1.32
N PRO A 412 -32.03 11.47 -0.49
CA PRO A 412 -31.90 10.11 -0.98
C PRO A 412 -33.16 9.64 -1.70
N ASP A 413 -33.16 9.65 -3.04
CA ASP A 413 -34.14 8.94 -3.86
C ASP A 413 -33.59 7.57 -4.30
N MET A 414 -34.37 6.50 -4.08
CA MET A 414 -33.94 5.11 -4.34
C MET A 414 -34.24 4.65 -5.77
N VAL A 415 -33.29 3.95 -6.39
CA VAL A 415 -33.47 3.22 -7.67
C VAL A 415 -33.70 1.74 -7.39
N LYS A 416 -34.85 1.17 -7.80
CA LYS A 416 -34.98 -0.29 -7.87
C LYS A 416 -34.32 -0.81 -9.16
N LYS A 417 -33.49 -1.86 -9.05
CA LYS A 417 -33.23 -2.78 -10.17
C LYS A 417 -34.51 -3.58 -10.44
N LYS A 418 -35.06 -3.50 -11.65
CA LYS A 418 -35.77 -4.63 -12.27
C LYS A 418 -35.64 -4.59 -13.79
N THR A 419 -35.59 -5.79 -14.34
CA THR A 419 -35.56 -6.19 -15.74
C THR A 419 -36.55 -5.41 -16.62
N GLY A 420 -36.05 -4.80 -17.70
CA GLY A 420 -36.88 -4.17 -18.74
C GLY A 420 -37.06 -2.67 -18.56
N TYR A 421 -36.91 -1.94 -19.66
CA TYR A 421 -36.98 -0.49 -19.84
C TYR A 421 -38.12 0.18 -19.04
N GLU A 422 -37.84 0.63 -17.81
CA GLU A 422 -38.40 1.81 -17.11
C GLU A 422 -38.08 1.76 -15.60
N SER A 423 -37.24 2.70 -15.12
CA SER A 423 -36.92 2.85 -13.70
C SER A 423 -37.89 3.82 -13.02
N PHE A 424 -38.77 3.30 -12.16
CA PHE A 424 -39.65 4.12 -11.31
C PHE A 424 -38.93 4.60 -10.04
N ARG A 425 -38.99 5.92 -9.78
CA ARG A 425 -38.48 6.57 -8.55
C ARG A 425 -39.45 6.36 -7.39
N ARG A 426 -38.95 5.97 -6.21
CA ARG A 426 -39.73 5.98 -4.95
C ARG A 426 -39.14 7.03 -4.02
N HIS A 427 -39.98 7.97 -3.58
CA HIS A 427 -39.67 8.82 -2.44
C HIS A 427 -39.61 7.93 -1.19
N SER A 428 -38.60 8.13 -0.33
CA SER A 428 -38.54 7.43 0.96
C SER A 428 -39.82 7.68 1.77
N LYS A 429 -40.47 6.61 2.23
CA LYS A 429 -41.76 6.69 2.96
C LYS A 429 -41.59 7.03 4.44
N THR A 430 -40.37 6.99 4.97
CA THR A 430 -40.11 7.16 6.41
C THR A 430 -39.95 8.64 6.73
N LYS A 431 -40.82 9.20 7.58
CA LYS A 431 -40.67 10.60 8.01
C LYS A 431 -39.39 10.72 8.83
N ILE A 432 -38.54 11.68 8.49
CA ILE A 432 -37.26 11.94 9.18
C ILE A 432 -37.48 12.26 10.67
N SER A 433 -38.65 12.78 11.04
CA SER A 433 -39.07 12.96 12.43
C SER A 433 -39.14 11.66 13.26
N ASP A 434 -39.45 10.54 12.61
CA ASP A 434 -39.63 9.25 13.26
C ASP A 434 -38.28 8.54 13.46
N LEU A 435 -37.36 8.74 12.51
CA LEU A 435 -35.94 8.37 12.66
C LEU A 435 -35.34 9.08 13.89
N ARG A 436 -35.54 10.40 14.04
CA ARG A 436 -35.01 11.20 15.16
C ARG A 436 -35.37 10.65 16.55
N LYS A 437 -36.59 10.16 16.75
CA LYS A 437 -37.05 9.61 18.04
C LYS A 437 -36.45 8.23 18.33
N GLN A 438 -36.24 7.40 17.31
CA GLN A 438 -35.58 6.10 17.46
C GLN A 438 -34.07 6.26 17.69
N PHE A 439 -33.47 7.34 17.15
CA PHE A 439 -32.05 7.67 17.24
C PHE A 439 -31.55 8.05 18.64
N GLN A 440 -32.28 8.91 19.36
CA GLN A 440 -31.85 9.42 20.67
C GLN A 440 -31.82 8.37 21.79
N LEU A 441 -32.42 7.19 21.58
CA LEU A 441 -32.62 6.18 22.61
C LEU A 441 -31.58 5.03 22.60
N ILE A 442 -30.78 4.88 21.53
CA ILE A 442 -30.10 3.57 21.28
C ILE A 442 -28.60 3.67 20.88
N TYR A 443 -28.07 4.79 20.36
CA TYR A 443 -26.72 4.77 19.74
C TYR A 443 -25.79 5.96 20.07
N ALA A 444 -24.51 5.79 19.68
CA ALA A 444 -23.32 6.57 20.04
C ALA A 444 -23.49 8.11 20.05
N PRO A 445 -22.80 8.83 20.96
CA PRO A 445 -22.88 10.29 21.06
C PRO A 445 -22.38 10.95 19.77
N PRO A 446 -23.03 12.04 19.31
CA PRO A 446 -22.58 12.76 18.11
C PRO A 446 -21.22 13.43 18.36
N ILE A 447 -20.38 13.43 17.33
CA ILE A 447 -19.06 14.08 17.36
C ILE A 447 -19.19 15.57 17.02
N ASP A 448 -18.24 16.38 17.50
CA ASP A 448 -18.12 17.77 17.09
C ASP A 448 -17.60 17.83 15.65
N LEU A 449 -18.34 18.54 14.80
CA LEU A 449 -18.05 18.75 13.40
C LEU A 449 -17.84 20.24 13.16
N PHE A 450 -16.74 20.55 12.50
CA PHE A 450 -16.37 21.89 12.08
C PHE A 450 -16.18 21.89 10.58
N PHE A 451 -16.93 22.69 9.84
CA PHE A 451 -16.82 22.74 8.39
C PHE A 451 -17.10 24.13 7.82
N THR A 452 -16.53 24.33 6.63
CA THR A 452 -16.69 25.53 5.82
C THR A 452 -17.71 25.30 4.73
N TRP A 453 -18.54 26.31 4.47
CA TRP A 453 -19.45 26.30 3.33
C TRP A 453 -19.26 27.61 2.55
N ASP A 454 -18.77 27.46 1.32
CA ASP A 454 -18.45 28.57 0.44
C ASP A 454 -19.60 28.80 -0.54
N ILE A 455 -20.26 29.94 -0.39
CA ILE A 455 -21.34 30.40 -1.26
C ILE A 455 -20.94 31.69 -2.00
N SER A 456 -19.64 31.95 -2.08
CA SER A 456 -19.08 33.17 -2.64
C SER A 456 -19.35 33.30 -4.15
N PRO A 457 -19.39 34.53 -4.67
CA PRO A 457 -19.36 34.75 -6.11
C PRO A 457 -18.07 34.17 -6.70
N PRO A 458 -18.11 33.47 -7.85
CA PRO A 458 -16.90 33.13 -8.56
C PRO A 458 -16.13 34.42 -8.81
N ALA A 459 -14.82 34.40 -8.54
CA ALA A 459 -13.95 35.50 -8.94
C ALA A 459 -14.21 35.78 -10.43
N ARG A 460 -14.42 37.05 -10.80
CA ARG A 460 -14.44 37.41 -12.23
C ARG A 460 -13.13 36.91 -12.81
N GLU A 461 -13.18 35.91 -13.68
CA GLU A 461 -12.10 35.64 -14.61
C GLU A 461 -11.85 36.98 -15.30
N SER A 462 -10.75 37.65 -14.95
CA SER A 462 -10.35 38.89 -15.60
C SER A 462 -10.28 38.62 -17.09
N ARG A 463 -11.13 39.29 -17.88
CA ARG A 463 -11.03 39.33 -19.35
C ARG A 463 -9.76 40.08 -19.73
N SER A 464 -8.60 39.45 -19.57
CA SER A 464 -7.32 39.84 -20.17
C SER A 464 -6.26 38.77 -19.86
N GLU A 465 -5.62 38.27 -20.93
CA GLU A 465 -4.36 37.51 -20.94
C GLU A 465 -4.44 35.98 -20.76
N LEU A 466 -4.93 35.31 -21.81
CA LEU A 466 -4.27 34.09 -22.28
C LEU A 466 -2.89 34.48 -22.84
N THR A 467 -1.88 34.60 -21.99
CA THR A 467 -0.46 34.42 -22.32
C THR A 467 0.37 34.53 -21.05
N SER A 468 0.92 33.38 -20.62
CA SER A 468 2.09 33.26 -19.73
C SER A 468 2.19 34.21 -18.53
N LEU A 469 1.68 33.82 -17.36
CA LEU A 469 2.11 34.41 -16.09
C LEU A 469 2.38 33.35 -15.03
N LYS A 470 3.61 33.42 -14.54
CA LYS A 470 4.28 32.57 -13.56
C LYS A 470 3.50 32.52 -12.24
N VAL A 471 3.61 31.38 -11.58
CA VAL A 471 3.25 31.15 -10.18
C VAL A 471 3.79 32.30 -9.31
N PRO A 472 2.95 33.05 -8.58
CA PRO A 472 3.42 33.95 -7.54
C PRO A 472 3.83 33.10 -6.34
N THR A 473 5.13 32.92 -6.19
CA THR A 473 5.74 32.55 -4.92
C THR A 473 5.71 33.75 -3.97
N SER A 474 5.34 33.45 -2.72
CA SER A 474 5.59 34.24 -1.50
C SER A 474 4.82 35.54 -1.25
N THR A 475 4.35 35.62 0.01
CA THR A 475 4.14 36.80 0.86
C THR A 475 2.94 37.72 0.61
N THR A 476 1.87 37.46 1.37
CA THR A 476 1.35 38.40 2.39
C THR A 476 0.68 37.60 3.52
N SER A 477 1.51 37.05 4.41
CA SER A 477 1.12 36.58 5.73
C SER A 477 1.34 37.73 6.72
N SER A 478 0.36 38.62 6.93
CA SER A 478 0.48 39.62 7.99
C SER A 478 -0.81 40.21 8.56
N SER A 479 -2.01 39.65 8.30
CA SER A 479 -3.23 40.12 8.99
C SER A 479 -4.23 39.08 9.48
N LEU A 480 -4.01 37.76 9.29
CA LEU A 480 -4.84 36.70 9.89
C LEU A 480 -4.17 36.05 11.12
N GLY A 481 -3.71 36.88 12.05
CA GLY A 481 -3.09 36.49 13.33
C GLY A 481 -4.08 36.30 14.50
N GLN A 482 -5.37 36.16 14.23
CA GLN A 482 -6.42 35.81 15.20
C GLN A 482 -7.31 34.78 14.47
N THR A 483 -7.32 33.48 14.76
CA THR A 483 -7.49 32.78 16.04
C THR A 483 -6.71 31.46 16.00
N LEU A 484 -5.66 31.31 16.82
CA LEU A 484 -4.93 30.04 17.01
C LEU A 484 -5.86 28.90 17.49
N GLU A 485 -6.97 29.21 18.17
CA GLU A 485 -8.00 28.24 18.58
C GLU A 485 -8.77 27.60 17.41
N GLY A 486 -8.90 28.29 16.26
CA GLY A 486 -9.68 27.80 15.13
C GLY A 486 -9.01 26.65 14.39
N LYS A 487 -7.69 26.75 14.18
CA LYS A 487 -6.91 25.71 13.50
C LYS A 487 -6.78 24.46 14.36
N GLU A 488 -6.51 24.59 15.66
CA GLU A 488 -6.42 23.43 16.56
C GLU A 488 -7.74 22.65 16.63
N GLN A 489 -8.89 23.35 16.66
CA GLN A 489 -10.20 22.71 16.64
C GLN A 489 -10.52 22.05 15.28
N GLU A 490 -10.16 22.67 14.15
CA GLU A 490 -10.30 22.07 12.81
C GLU A 490 -9.51 20.76 12.68
N TYR A 491 -8.25 20.76 13.14
CA TYR A 491 -7.42 19.56 13.17
C TYR A 491 -7.97 18.50 14.13
N GLY A 492 -8.53 18.91 15.27
CA GLY A 492 -9.21 18.01 16.21
C GLY A 492 -10.42 17.30 15.60
N CYS A 493 -11.31 18.03 14.91
CA CYS A 493 -12.46 17.44 14.22
C CYS A 493 -12.04 16.49 13.10
N LEU A 494 -11.04 16.86 12.29
CA LEU A 494 -10.48 15.99 11.25
C LEU A 494 -9.96 14.67 11.84
N LYS A 495 -9.23 14.75 12.95
CA LYS A 495 -8.72 13.57 13.67
C LYS A 495 -9.86 12.66 14.11
N LEU A 496 -10.91 13.20 14.73
CA LEU A 496 -12.06 12.41 15.19
C LEU A 496 -12.84 11.74 14.04
N ILE A 497 -13.01 12.43 12.90
CA ILE A 497 -13.68 11.84 11.73
C ILE A 497 -12.84 10.73 11.13
N LEU A 498 -11.53 10.95 10.96
CA LEU A 498 -10.62 9.92 10.46
C LEU A 498 -10.59 8.71 11.39
N GLU A 499 -10.55 8.93 12.70
CA GLU A 499 -10.62 7.88 13.72
C GLU A 499 -11.89 7.04 13.57
N ASP A 500 -13.05 7.68 13.42
CA ASP A 500 -14.33 6.99 13.25
C ASP A 500 -14.40 6.20 11.94
N ILE A 501 -13.91 6.75 10.84
CA ILE A 501 -13.83 6.05 9.55
C ILE A 501 -12.93 4.81 9.66
N ILE A 502 -11.74 4.95 10.23
CA ILE A 502 -10.78 3.85 10.39
C ILE A 502 -11.37 2.74 11.27
N VAL A 503 -11.94 3.10 12.42
CA VAL A 503 -12.58 2.13 13.34
C VAL A 503 -13.70 1.36 12.64
N ASN A 504 -14.52 2.03 11.84
CA ASN A 504 -15.62 1.37 11.14
C ASN A 504 -15.12 0.48 9.97
N ILE A 505 -14.08 0.89 9.25
CA ILE A 505 -13.45 0.06 8.20
C ILE A 505 -12.81 -1.20 8.81
N LEU A 506 -12.18 -1.08 9.97
CA LEU A 506 -11.57 -2.21 10.68
C LEU A 506 -12.60 -3.21 11.19
N LYS A 507 -13.82 -2.75 11.48
CA LYS A 507 -14.95 -3.59 11.88
C LYS A 507 -15.70 -4.18 10.69
N SER A 508 -15.44 -3.73 9.46
CA SER A 508 -16.14 -4.19 8.27
C SER A 508 -15.65 -5.58 7.86
N ASP A 509 -16.54 -6.42 7.33
CA ASP A 509 -16.18 -7.71 6.76
C ASP A 509 -15.39 -7.56 5.44
N ASP A 510 -15.68 -6.52 4.63
CA ASP A 510 -15.08 -6.26 3.30
C ASP A 510 -13.93 -5.23 3.32
N PHE A 511 -12.92 -5.49 4.14
CA PHE A 511 -11.79 -4.56 4.32
C PHE A 511 -10.97 -4.33 3.06
N GLU A 512 -10.69 -5.37 2.25
CA GLU A 512 -9.83 -5.21 1.07
C GLU A 512 -10.42 -4.22 0.06
N ALA A 513 -11.75 -4.18 -0.06
CA ALA A 513 -12.44 -3.19 -0.88
C ALA A 513 -12.37 -1.77 -0.29
N GLN A 514 -12.36 -1.64 1.05
CA GLN A 514 -12.34 -0.36 1.77
C GLN A 514 -10.93 0.17 2.12
N PHE A 515 -9.88 -0.64 1.94
CA PHE A 515 -8.52 -0.31 2.33
C PHE A 515 -7.86 0.77 1.46
N GLU A 516 -7.88 0.60 0.14
CA GLU A 516 -7.35 1.58 -0.82
C GLU A 516 -8.10 2.93 -0.75
N PRO A 517 -9.45 2.96 -0.61
CA PRO A 517 -10.22 4.13 -0.22
C PRO A 517 -9.67 4.91 0.97
N MET A 518 -9.50 4.22 2.08
CA MET A 518 -9.02 4.80 3.33
C MET A 518 -7.63 5.39 3.15
N LYS A 519 -6.72 4.65 2.50
CA LYS A 519 -5.35 5.13 2.23
C LYS A 519 -5.34 6.43 1.44
N ARG A 520 -6.18 6.55 0.39
CA ARG A 520 -6.27 7.78 -0.41
C ARG A 520 -6.83 8.95 0.39
N LEU A 521 -7.86 8.72 1.20
CA LEU A 521 -8.44 9.73 2.08
C LEU A 521 -7.40 10.26 3.08
N LEU A 522 -6.62 9.36 3.69
CA LEU A 522 -5.54 9.70 4.61
C LEU A 522 -4.47 10.57 3.92
N CYS A 523 -4.00 10.17 2.74
CA CYS A 523 -3.03 10.95 1.95
C CYS A 523 -3.53 12.36 1.60
N GLN A 524 -4.83 12.55 1.37
CA GLN A 524 -5.41 13.85 0.99
C GLN A 524 -5.46 14.86 2.14
N THR A 525 -5.65 14.39 3.38
CA THR A 525 -5.81 15.27 4.55
C THR A 525 -4.49 15.84 5.06
N GLN A 526 -3.35 15.17 4.82
CA GLN A 526 -2.03 15.49 5.40
C GLN A 526 -2.04 15.60 6.94
N VAL A 527 -3.07 15.03 7.59
CA VAL A 527 -3.18 14.96 9.05
C VAL A 527 -2.59 13.62 9.48
N GLN A 528 -1.76 13.64 10.53
CA GLN A 528 -1.26 12.40 11.12
C GLN A 528 -2.43 11.51 11.54
N ILE A 529 -2.38 10.26 11.10
CA ILE A 529 -3.44 9.29 11.37
C ILE A 529 -3.59 9.14 12.90
N PRO A 530 -4.79 9.28 13.47
CA PRO A 530 -5.02 9.06 14.89
C PRO A 530 -4.70 7.61 15.27
N VAL A 531 -3.55 7.38 15.89
CA VAL A 531 -3.31 6.15 16.66
C VAL A 531 -3.97 6.34 18.03
N SER A 532 -5.30 6.21 18.06
CA SER A 532 -6.08 6.24 19.30
C SER A 532 -6.28 4.82 19.84
N GLU A 533 -6.58 4.72 21.13
CA GLU A 533 -7.02 3.47 21.79
C GLU A 533 -8.12 2.77 21.00
N ARG A 534 -9.13 3.52 20.53
CA ARG A 534 -10.26 2.98 19.76
C ARG A 534 -9.85 2.38 18.42
N VAL A 535 -8.89 3.00 17.71
CA VAL A 535 -8.37 2.47 16.44
C VAL A 535 -7.56 1.20 16.66
N LEU A 536 -6.77 1.16 17.74
CA LEU A 536 -6.00 -0.02 18.13
C LEU A 536 -6.92 -1.16 18.56
N GLU A 537 -7.96 -0.90 19.36
CA GLU A 537 -9.00 -1.87 19.74
C GLU A 537 -9.79 -2.40 18.54
N ALA A 538 -10.07 -1.55 17.55
CA ALA A 538 -10.77 -1.99 16.33
C ALA A 538 -9.87 -2.87 15.46
N ALA A 539 -8.60 -2.51 15.31
CA ALA A 539 -7.60 -3.34 14.63
C ALA A 539 -7.39 -4.67 15.37
N ALA A 540 -7.59 -4.67 16.71
CA ALA A 540 -7.53 -5.83 17.58
C ALA A 540 -8.47 -6.96 17.22
N ALA A 541 -9.65 -6.62 16.72
CA ALA A 541 -10.66 -7.59 16.38
C ALA A 541 -10.36 -8.38 15.09
N ARG A 542 -9.37 -7.96 14.27
CA ARG A 542 -9.07 -8.56 12.95
C ARG A 542 -7.57 -8.77 12.72
N TYR A 543 -7.10 -9.97 13.07
CA TYR A 543 -5.71 -10.42 12.99
C TYR A 543 -5.10 -10.29 11.58
N ASP A 544 -5.88 -10.52 10.52
CA ASP A 544 -5.45 -10.50 9.12
C ASP A 544 -5.21 -9.07 8.57
N ILE A 545 -5.81 -8.07 9.20
CA ILE A 545 -5.77 -6.66 8.77
C ILE A 545 -4.77 -5.84 9.57
N ALA A 546 -4.67 -6.10 10.87
CA ALA A 546 -3.96 -5.24 11.81
C ALA A 546 -2.54 -4.88 11.31
N TYR A 547 -1.84 -5.85 10.71
CA TYR A 547 -0.52 -5.66 10.12
C TYR A 547 -0.48 -4.66 8.96
N LYS A 548 -1.42 -4.72 8.00
CA LYS A 548 -1.49 -3.80 6.85
C LYS A 548 -1.79 -2.37 7.29
N LEU A 549 -2.67 -2.21 8.29
CA LEU A 549 -3.02 -0.91 8.85
C LEU A 549 -1.85 -0.32 9.65
N LEU A 550 -1.24 -1.09 10.56
CA LEU A 550 -0.09 -0.66 11.38
C LEU A 550 1.10 -0.26 10.52
N LYS A 551 1.38 -0.98 9.43
CA LYS A 551 2.43 -0.60 8.48
C LYS A 551 2.22 0.79 7.88
N ILE A 552 0.99 1.17 7.52
CA ILE A 552 0.66 2.50 6.99
C ILE A 552 0.69 3.58 8.08
N LEU A 553 0.14 3.28 9.27
CA LEU A 553 0.22 4.17 10.44
C LEU A 553 1.68 4.55 10.78
N LEU A 554 2.62 3.62 10.54
CA LEU A 554 4.04 3.78 10.83
C LEU A 554 4.84 4.41 9.67
N ASP A 555 4.50 4.11 8.40
CA ASP A 555 5.16 4.70 7.23
C ASP A 555 4.92 6.23 7.12
N ASP A 556 3.78 6.73 7.62
CA ASP A 556 3.45 8.16 7.68
C ASP A 556 4.17 8.90 8.83
N GLN A 557 4.65 8.16 9.85
CA GLN A 557 5.38 8.65 11.02
C GLN A 557 6.91 8.56 10.82
N ARG A 558 7.43 8.96 9.65
CA ARG A 558 8.89 9.10 9.41
C ARG A 558 9.47 10.27 10.21
N LYS A 559 9.56 10.09 11.53
CA LYS A 559 10.51 10.63 12.51
C LYS A 559 10.07 10.21 13.93
N ARG A 560 10.17 8.91 14.23
CA ARG A 560 10.37 8.24 15.56
C ARG A 560 9.56 6.93 15.63
N ALA A 561 10.15 5.78 15.29
CA ALA A 561 9.87 4.47 15.91
C ALA A 561 10.64 3.32 15.23
N SER A 562 11.76 2.90 15.81
CA SER A 562 12.36 1.56 15.61
C SER A 562 11.57 0.48 16.37
N ILE A 563 11.12 0.80 17.59
CA ILE A 563 10.36 -0.08 18.50
C ILE A 563 9.11 -0.70 17.88
N ILE A 564 8.26 0.13 17.27
CA ILE A 564 6.93 -0.33 16.84
C ILE A 564 7.07 -1.27 15.64
N GLU A 565 8.09 -1.08 14.79
CA GLU A 565 8.36 -1.95 13.65
C GLU A 565 8.84 -3.35 14.08
N ILE A 566 9.59 -3.43 15.19
CA ILE A 566 10.06 -4.69 15.80
C ILE A 566 8.90 -5.38 16.55
N SER A 567 8.15 -4.64 17.36
CA SER A 567 7.00 -5.17 18.14
C SER A 567 5.85 -5.66 17.25
N VAL A 568 5.62 -5.02 16.10
CA VAL A 568 4.59 -5.44 15.12
C VAL A 568 5.00 -6.70 14.35
N ARG A 569 6.29 -6.97 14.17
CA ARG A 569 6.77 -8.18 13.47
C ARG A 569 6.64 -9.46 14.32
N ASN A 570 6.66 -9.34 15.64
CA ASN A 570 6.78 -10.48 16.56
C ASN A 570 5.52 -10.77 17.42
N ALA A 571 4.51 -9.88 17.41
CA ALA A 571 3.30 -10.07 18.21
C ALA A 571 2.47 -11.26 17.72
N THR A 572 2.17 -12.20 18.62
CA THR A 572 1.36 -13.41 18.35
C THR A 572 -0.12 -13.22 18.73
N SER A 573 -0.41 -12.23 19.57
CA SER A 573 -1.77 -11.78 19.87
C SER A 573 -1.86 -10.26 20.01
N ILE A 574 -3.06 -9.72 19.81
CA ILE A 574 -3.25 -8.27 19.81
C ILE A 574 -3.20 -7.63 21.21
N TYR A 575 -3.40 -8.42 22.27
CA TYR A 575 -3.25 -7.97 23.65
C TYR A 575 -1.78 -7.68 23.99
N GLU A 576 -0.83 -8.36 23.34
CA GLU A 576 0.61 -8.06 23.44
C GLU A 576 0.95 -6.71 22.80
N LEU A 577 0.40 -6.46 21.61
CA LEU A 577 0.63 -5.24 20.83
C LEU A 577 0.02 -4.01 21.53
N MET A 578 -1.15 -4.16 22.15
CA MET A 578 -1.78 -3.12 22.97
C MET A 578 -0.98 -2.86 24.26
N GLY A 579 -0.51 -3.88 24.97
CA GLY A 579 0.30 -3.70 26.18
C GLY A 579 1.58 -2.91 25.93
N ILE A 580 2.29 -3.22 24.84
CA ILE A 580 3.53 -2.55 24.43
C ILE A 580 3.32 -1.05 24.09
N LEU A 581 2.20 -0.72 23.43
CA LEU A 581 1.88 0.66 23.04
C LEU A 581 1.39 1.51 24.22
N PHE A 582 0.72 0.90 25.22
CA PHE A 582 0.20 1.61 26.39
C PHE A 582 1.22 1.87 27.50
N LEU A 583 2.25 1.03 27.66
CA LEU A 583 3.25 1.20 28.72
C LEU A 583 4.15 2.43 28.55
N ARG A 584 4.10 3.10 27.38
CA ARG A 584 4.97 4.23 27.04
C ARG A 584 4.50 5.60 27.54
N THR A 585 3.33 5.70 28.16
CA THR A 585 2.76 6.99 28.60
C THR A 585 2.90 7.28 30.09
N ALA A 586 3.45 6.39 30.93
CA ALA A 586 3.52 6.63 32.38
C ALA A 586 4.77 6.15 33.16
N ASP A 587 5.57 5.17 32.72
CA ASP A 587 6.60 4.57 33.60
C ASP A 587 8.04 4.68 33.08
N SER A 588 8.99 5.02 33.97
CA SER A 588 10.42 5.25 33.64
C SER A 588 11.26 3.98 33.47
N TYR A 589 10.72 2.79 33.68
CA TYR A 589 11.46 1.51 33.73
C TYR A 589 11.19 0.58 32.53
N ILE A 590 10.20 0.89 31.70
CA ILE A 590 9.78 0.04 30.56
C ILE A 590 10.28 0.67 29.27
N THR A 591 11.51 0.33 28.91
CA THR A 591 12.21 0.91 27.75
C THR A 591 12.12 -0.01 26.52
N GLU A 592 12.58 0.52 25.37
CA GLU A 592 12.67 -0.21 24.09
C GLU A 592 13.30 -1.59 24.26
N ARG A 593 14.40 -1.65 25.02
CA ARG A 593 15.14 -2.90 25.29
C ARG A 593 14.34 -3.89 26.12
N VAL A 594 13.70 -3.44 27.20
CA VAL A 594 12.88 -4.32 28.06
C VAL A 594 11.74 -4.95 27.25
N ILE A 595 11.14 -4.20 26.33
CA ILE A 595 10.06 -4.70 25.46
C ILE A 595 10.57 -5.73 24.45
N ASP A 596 11.71 -5.46 23.79
CA ASP A 596 12.32 -6.39 22.84
C ASP A 596 12.67 -7.72 23.51
N GLU A 597 13.24 -7.67 24.72
CA GLU A 597 13.61 -8.86 25.49
C GLU A 597 12.37 -9.59 26.01
N THR A 598 11.31 -8.87 26.40
CA THR A 598 10.03 -9.47 26.80
C THR A 598 9.42 -10.26 25.65
N SER A 599 9.58 -9.77 24.41
CA SER A 599 9.05 -10.44 23.23
C SER A 599 9.75 -11.78 22.92
N GLN A 600 10.98 -11.96 23.39
CA GLN A 600 11.74 -13.20 23.23
C GLN A 600 11.52 -14.19 24.38
N ASN A 601 10.90 -13.75 25.49
CA ASN A 601 10.62 -14.60 26.64
C ASN A 601 9.32 -15.41 26.43
N PRO A 602 9.30 -16.75 26.66
CA PRO A 602 8.10 -17.58 26.58
C PRO A 602 6.95 -17.15 27.51
N GLN A 603 7.26 -16.51 28.64
CA GLN A 603 6.31 -15.94 29.59
C GLN A 603 6.02 -14.45 29.33
N GLY A 604 6.54 -13.88 28.24
CA GLY A 604 6.46 -12.45 27.91
C GLY A 604 5.04 -11.88 27.96
N ASN A 605 4.07 -12.64 27.47
CA ASN A 605 2.66 -12.21 27.46
C ASN A 605 2.09 -12.03 28.87
N SER A 606 2.54 -12.84 29.83
CA SER A 606 2.15 -12.74 31.24
C SER A 606 2.88 -11.59 31.93
N ILE A 607 4.14 -11.35 31.57
CA ILE A 607 4.96 -10.24 32.08
C ILE A 607 4.36 -8.89 31.67
N ILE A 608 3.95 -8.75 30.40
CA ILE A 608 3.27 -7.54 29.89
C ILE A 608 1.97 -7.28 30.64
N LYS A 609 1.18 -8.33 30.92
CA LYS A 609 -0.05 -8.21 31.72
C LYS A 609 0.24 -7.73 33.14
N LEU A 610 1.33 -8.17 33.76
CA LEU A 610 1.72 -7.71 35.09
C LEU A 610 2.17 -6.25 35.09
N PHE A 611 2.98 -5.83 34.12
CA PHE A 611 3.35 -4.41 33.98
C PHE A 611 2.11 -3.53 33.82
N TYR A 612 1.14 -3.96 33.02
CA TYR A 612 -0.14 -3.27 32.88
C TYR A 612 -0.98 -3.26 34.17
N GLN A 613 -1.01 -4.37 34.91
CA GLN A 613 -1.82 -4.50 36.12
C GLN A 613 -1.28 -3.69 37.30
N TYR A 614 0.05 -3.51 37.39
CA TYR A 614 0.67 -2.97 38.60
C TYR A 614 1.28 -1.55 38.48
N GLN A 615 1.39 -0.93 37.28
CA GLN A 615 1.66 0.51 36.97
C GLN A 615 2.40 1.37 38.04
N LYS A 616 3.34 0.82 38.79
CA LYS A 616 4.02 1.47 39.92
C LYS A 616 5.52 1.26 39.79
N SER A 617 6.29 2.23 40.30
CA SER A 617 7.75 2.16 40.35
C SER A 617 8.23 0.88 41.02
N LEU A 618 9.05 0.10 40.30
CA LEU A 618 9.75 -1.05 40.88
C LEU A 618 10.95 -0.55 41.72
N PRO A 619 11.30 -1.22 42.83
CA PRO A 619 12.40 -0.80 43.71
C PRO A 619 13.79 -1.21 43.18
N VAL A 620 13.92 -1.40 41.87
CA VAL A 620 15.12 -1.89 41.18
C VAL A 620 15.38 -1.06 39.92
N SER A 621 16.63 -0.97 39.46
CA SER A 621 16.97 -0.30 38.22
C SER A 621 16.33 -0.94 36.99
N GLU A 622 16.22 -0.13 35.93
CA GLU A 622 15.86 -0.56 34.59
C GLU A 622 16.65 -1.79 34.14
N HIS A 623 17.95 -1.84 34.44
CA HIS A 623 18.81 -2.93 34.03
C HIS A 623 18.46 -4.26 34.73
N ALA A 624 18.07 -4.21 36.01
CA ALA A 624 17.56 -5.39 36.71
C ALA A 624 16.22 -5.88 36.16
N VAL A 625 15.36 -4.97 35.69
CA VAL A 625 14.11 -5.32 34.99
C VAL A 625 14.41 -5.97 33.64
N GLU A 626 15.36 -5.41 32.87
CA GLU A 626 15.78 -5.97 31.59
C GLU A 626 16.30 -7.40 31.74
N ASN A 627 17.17 -7.65 32.72
CA ASN A 627 17.74 -8.99 32.96
C ASN A 627 16.68 -9.97 33.50
N ALA A 628 15.74 -9.50 34.35
CA ALA A 628 14.66 -10.34 34.84
C ALA A 628 13.76 -10.82 33.72
N VAL A 629 13.47 -9.94 32.76
CA VAL A 629 12.67 -10.25 31.59
C VAL A 629 13.38 -11.23 30.64
N LYS A 630 14.71 -11.27 30.59
CA LYS A 630 15.47 -12.29 29.83
C LYS A 630 15.44 -13.68 30.49
N HIS A 631 15.21 -13.72 31.80
CA HIS A 631 15.31 -14.94 32.60
C HIS A 631 14.16 -15.93 32.34
N THR A 632 14.43 -17.23 32.40
CA THR A 632 13.42 -18.30 32.16
C THR A 632 12.22 -18.23 33.11
N PHE A 633 12.45 -17.78 34.34
CA PHE A 633 11.42 -17.52 35.37
C PHE A 633 11.11 -16.03 35.55
N GLY A 634 11.28 -15.23 34.49
CA GLY A 634 11.17 -13.78 34.56
C GLY A 634 9.85 -13.26 35.13
N LEU A 635 8.74 -13.96 34.90
CA LEU A 635 7.43 -13.61 35.47
C LEU A 635 7.45 -13.64 37.00
N ASP A 636 8.01 -14.69 37.59
CA ASP A 636 8.09 -14.88 39.03
C ASP A 636 9.06 -13.88 39.68
N ILE A 637 10.15 -13.54 38.99
CA ILE A 637 11.12 -12.53 39.43
C ILE A 637 10.49 -11.13 39.45
N ILE A 638 9.77 -10.76 38.39
CA ILE A 638 9.05 -9.47 38.32
C ILE A 638 7.96 -9.39 39.40
N LEU A 639 7.23 -10.49 39.66
CA LEU A 639 6.29 -10.55 40.79
C LEU A 639 6.98 -10.34 42.12
N LEU A 640 8.13 -10.97 42.34
CA LEU A 640 8.91 -10.77 43.56
C LEU A 640 9.36 -9.31 43.73
N PHE A 641 9.82 -8.63 42.67
CA PHE A 641 10.15 -7.19 42.72
C PHE A 641 8.96 -6.34 43.19
N TYR A 642 7.74 -6.65 42.73
CA TYR A 642 6.53 -5.98 43.21
C TYR A 642 6.23 -6.26 44.68
N TYR A 643 6.42 -7.51 45.14
CA TYR A 643 6.27 -7.86 46.56
C TYR A 643 7.33 -7.18 47.45
N TYR A 644 8.59 -7.06 46.98
CA TYR A 644 9.69 -6.42 47.72
C TYR A 644 9.49 -4.91 47.94
N HIS A 645 8.79 -4.22 47.03
CA HIS A 645 8.47 -2.79 47.19
C HIS A 645 7.76 -2.48 48.52
N GLN A 646 7.06 -3.46 49.11
CA GLN A 646 6.33 -3.25 50.36
C GLN A 646 7.18 -3.40 51.63
N ASN A 647 8.37 -4.03 51.57
CA ASN A 647 9.08 -4.51 52.77
C ASN A 647 10.55 -4.06 52.96
N SER A 648 11.17 -3.29 52.03
CA SER A 648 12.55 -2.77 52.10
C SER A 648 13.67 -3.79 52.35
N LEU A 649 14.54 -4.04 51.36
CA LEU A 649 15.60 -5.05 51.40
C LEU A 649 16.90 -4.56 52.10
N PRO A 650 17.60 -5.42 52.87
CA PRO A 650 18.93 -5.14 53.44
C PRO A 650 20.09 -5.58 52.52
N ILE A 651 19.89 -5.61 51.19
CA ILE A 651 20.88 -6.03 50.19
C ILE A 651 21.02 -4.95 49.12
N SER A 652 22.25 -4.67 48.66
CA SER A 652 22.45 -3.72 47.56
C SER A 652 21.77 -4.17 46.28
N GLU A 653 21.39 -3.16 45.49
CA GLU A 653 20.89 -3.31 44.13
C GLU A 653 21.81 -4.17 43.25
N ARG A 654 23.13 -4.09 43.47
CA ARG A 654 24.12 -4.88 42.74
C ARG A 654 24.03 -6.38 43.05
N ALA A 655 23.71 -6.76 44.29
CA ALA A 655 23.48 -8.16 44.65
C ALA A 655 22.16 -8.69 44.05
N VAL A 656 21.14 -7.84 43.96
CA VAL A 656 19.87 -8.16 43.26
C VAL A 656 20.11 -8.36 41.78
N GLN A 657 20.90 -7.49 41.14
CA GLN A 657 21.24 -7.61 39.72
C GLN A 657 22.00 -8.91 39.43
N ASN A 658 23.06 -9.20 40.19
CA ASN A 658 23.82 -10.44 40.04
C ASN A 658 22.93 -11.68 40.23
N ALA A 659 21.97 -11.64 41.17
CA ALA A 659 21.05 -12.76 41.39
C ALA A 659 20.12 -12.99 40.20
N VAL A 660 19.64 -11.92 39.55
CA VAL A 660 18.75 -12.03 38.39
C VAL A 660 19.48 -12.57 37.15
N GLU A 661 20.79 -12.36 37.07
CA GLU A 661 21.65 -12.92 36.02
C GLU A 661 22.05 -14.39 36.28
N HIS A 662 21.84 -14.89 37.49
CA HIS A 662 22.18 -16.26 37.88
C HIS A 662 21.08 -17.28 37.52
N ILE A 663 21.46 -18.51 37.16
CA ILE A 663 20.52 -19.57 36.73
C ILE A 663 19.48 -19.94 37.80
N ASP A 664 19.90 -19.96 39.08
CA ASP A 664 19.04 -20.16 40.26
C ASP A 664 18.52 -18.83 40.84
N GLY A 665 18.49 -17.77 40.03
CA GLY A 665 18.24 -16.41 40.50
C GLY A 665 16.94 -16.23 41.27
N LEU A 666 15.88 -16.93 40.87
CA LEU A 666 14.59 -16.92 41.56
C LEU A 666 14.73 -17.43 43.01
N ASP A 667 15.46 -18.52 43.21
CA ASP A 667 15.62 -19.15 44.51
C ASP A 667 16.63 -18.40 45.38
N ILE A 668 17.67 -17.80 44.79
CA ILE A 668 18.58 -16.87 45.48
C ILE A 668 17.80 -15.65 46.00
N LEU A 669 16.94 -15.04 45.16
CA LEU A 669 16.10 -13.92 45.58
C LEU A 669 15.13 -14.33 46.70
N ARG A 670 14.48 -15.50 46.59
CA ARG A 670 13.62 -16.04 47.66
C ARG A 670 14.40 -16.26 48.96
N LEU A 671 15.65 -16.70 48.88
CA LEU A 671 16.49 -16.93 50.03
C LEU A 671 16.89 -15.61 50.72
N PHE A 672 17.19 -14.57 49.93
CA PHE A 672 17.34 -13.20 50.45
C PHE A 672 16.06 -12.68 51.12
N TYR A 673 14.89 -12.99 50.57
CA TYR A 673 13.61 -12.66 51.21
C TYR A 673 13.38 -13.40 52.52
N GLN A 674 13.78 -14.67 52.61
CA GLN A 674 13.61 -15.45 53.83
C GLN A 674 14.51 -14.96 54.97
N HIS A 675 15.71 -14.44 54.65
CA HIS A 675 16.73 -14.03 55.61
C HIS A 675 16.98 -12.50 55.67
N GLN A 676 15.91 -11.70 55.64
CA GLN A 676 15.91 -10.22 55.61
C GLN A 676 16.63 -9.47 56.76
N THR A 677 17.26 -10.14 57.72
CA THR A 677 17.80 -9.49 58.93
C THR A 677 19.29 -9.70 59.18
N CYS A 678 19.95 -10.63 58.49
CA CYS A 678 21.40 -10.85 58.63
C CYS A 678 21.97 -11.59 57.42
N LEU A 679 23.00 -11.01 56.78
CA LEU A 679 23.79 -11.71 55.75
C LEU A 679 24.80 -12.64 56.44
N PRO A 680 25.05 -13.86 55.92
CA PRO A 680 25.92 -14.84 56.56
C PRO A 680 27.41 -14.58 56.29
N ILE A 681 27.69 -13.75 55.30
CA ILE A 681 29.02 -13.31 54.88
C ILE A 681 28.94 -11.81 54.53
N SER A 682 30.09 -11.17 54.34
CA SER A 682 30.12 -9.76 53.92
C SER A 682 29.34 -9.55 52.61
N GLU A 683 28.77 -8.37 52.42
CA GLU A 683 28.01 -8.04 51.20
C GLU A 683 28.84 -8.21 49.92
N HIS A 684 30.14 -7.90 49.97
CA HIS A 684 31.06 -8.13 48.86
C HIS A 684 31.25 -9.63 48.57
N ALA A 685 31.24 -10.47 49.60
CA ALA A 685 31.30 -11.93 49.43
C ALA A 685 29.97 -12.48 48.88
N VAL A 686 28.82 -11.94 49.30
CA VAL A 686 27.50 -12.29 48.71
C VAL A 686 27.50 -12.00 47.21
N GLN A 687 27.98 -10.83 46.77
CA GLN A 687 28.05 -10.49 45.34
C GLN A 687 28.89 -11.50 44.54
N ASN A 688 30.04 -11.94 45.07
CA ASN A 688 30.91 -12.90 44.39
C ASN A 688 30.33 -14.33 44.37
N VAL A 689 29.65 -14.75 45.44
CA VAL A 689 29.04 -16.08 45.51
C VAL A 689 27.86 -16.19 44.56
N VAL A 690 27.04 -15.14 44.45
CA VAL A 690 25.87 -15.09 43.57
C VAL A 690 26.25 -15.15 42.09
N GLU A 691 27.48 -14.79 41.72
CA GLU A 691 27.98 -14.91 40.35
C GLU A 691 28.41 -16.35 39.99
N HIS A 692 28.62 -17.22 40.98
CA HIS A 692 29.11 -18.58 40.76
C HIS A 692 27.94 -19.55 40.51
N VAL A 693 28.08 -20.52 39.59
CA VAL A 693 27.03 -21.48 39.18
C VAL A 693 26.38 -22.25 40.36
N LYS A 694 27.16 -22.58 41.39
CA LYS A 694 26.68 -23.20 42.65
C LYS A 694 26.40 -22.18 43.76
N GLY A 695 26.18 -20.93 43.39
CA GLY A 695 26.05 -19.80 44.31
C GLY A 695 24.91 -19.97 45.29
N LEU A 696 23.80 -20.56 44.85
CA LEU A 696 22.68 -20.91 45.72
C LEU A 696 23.07 -21.95 46.78
N ASP A 697 23.75 -23.03 46.39
CA ASP A 697 24.21 -24.07 47.32
C ASP A 697 25.20 -23.50 48.35
N ILE A 698 26.14 -22.67 47.87
CA ILE A 698 27.15 -22.02 48.69
C ILE A 698 26.49 -21.02 49.67
N LEU A 699 25.53 -20.21 49.20
CA LEU A 699 24.74 -19.34 50.07
C LEU A 699 23.95 -20.15 51.10
N CYS A 700 23.26 -21.22 50.69
CA CYS A 700 22.53 -22.12 51.59
C CYS A 700 23.45 -22.67 52.69
N LEU A 701 24.65 -23.12 52.32
CA LEU A 701 25.65 -23.63 53.27
C LEU A 701 26.14 -22.53 54.23
N PHE A 702 26.37 -21.31 53.75
CA PHE A 702 26.75 -20.19 54.61
C PHE A 702 25.63 -19.78 55.56
N TYR A 703 24.37 -19.79 55.12
CA TYR A 703 23.21 -19.54 56.01
C TYR A 703 22.99 -20.69 57.02
N GLN A 704 23.36 -21.92 56.68
CA GLN A 704 23.22 -23.09 57.55
C GLN A 704 24.36 -23.26 58.57
N HIS A 705 25.59 -22.83 58.26
CA HIS A 705 26.79 -23.17 59.03
C HIS A 705 27.72 -21.96 59.33
N GLN A 706 27.17 -20.84 59.84
CA GLN A 706 27.91 -19.59 60.08
C GLN A 706 29.22 -19.70 60.91
N ASP A 707 29.46 -20.79 61.66
CA ASP A 707 30.60 -20.88 62.61
C ASP A 707 31.64 -21.99 62.34
N ASN A 708 31.52 -22.83 61.28
CA ASN A 708 32.59 -23.75 60.82
C ASN A 708 32.16 -24.55 59.56
N LEU A 709 32.80 -24.31 58.40
CA LEU A 709 32.55 -25.08 57.17
C LEU A 709 33.71 -26.04 56.84
N PRO A 710 33.47 -27.34 56.59
CA PRO A 710 34.41 -28.22 55.92
C PRO A 710 34.32 -28.07 54.39
N ILE A 711 35.38 -27.61 53.71
CA ILE A 711 35.43 -27.47 52.24
C ILE A 711 35.80 -28.82 51.61
N SER A 712 34.97 -29.32 50.69
CA SER A 712 35.18 -30.59 49.98
C SER A 712 36.03 -30.42 48.70
N GLU A 713 36.63 -31.52 48.24
CA GLU A 713 37.37 -31.63 46.97
C GLU A 713 36.57 -31.13 45.78
N HIS A 714 35.31 -31.54 45.72
CA HIS A 714 34.37 -31.07 44.71
C HIS A 714 34.11 -29.56 44.80
N ALA A 715 34.09 -28.95 46.00
CA ALA A 715 33.93 -27.51 46.13
C ALA A 715 35.14 -26.75 45.55
N VAL A 716 36.36 -27.27 45.73
CA VAL A 716 37.59 -26.71 45.15
C VAL A 716 37.54 -26.80 43.62
N GLN A 717 37.23 -27.97 43.07
CA GLN A 717 37.12 -28.21 41.62
C GLN A 717 36.15 -27.25 40.92
N ASN A 718 34.96 -27.05 41.50
CA ASN A 718 33.96 -26.15 40.90
C ASN A 718 34.45 -24.69 40.83
N VAL A 719 35.24 -24.27 41.81
CA VAL A 719 35.74 -22.90 41.88
C VAL A 719 36.89 -22.67 40.90
N VAL A 720 37.73 -23.68 40.64
CA VAL A 720 38.85 -23.59 39.69
C VAL A 720 38.41 -23.13 38.31
N GLY A 721 37.24 -23.56 37.85
CA GLY A 721 36.71 -23.21 36.53
C GLY A 721 36.05 -21.84 36.40
N HIS A 722 36.07 -21.00 37.44
CA HIS A 722 35.37 -19.72 37.45
C HIS A 722 36.30 -18.53 37.19
N VAL A 723 35.78 -17.47 36.56
CA VAL A 723 36.54 -16.23 36.23
C VAL A 723 37.13 -15.56 37.48
N LYS A 724 36.38 -15.60 38.59
CA LYS A 724 36.83 -15.15 39.94
C LYS A 724 37.31 -16.30 40.82
N GLY A 725 37.54 -17.48 40.24
CA GLY A 725 37.92 -18.71 40.94
C GLY A 725 39.15 -18.54 41.81
N LEU A 726 40.15 -17.82 41.31
CA LEU A 726 41.36 -17.48 42.07
C LEU A 726 41.07 -16.70 43.37
N ASP A 727 40.14 -15.74 43.33
CA ASP A 727 39.76 -14.94 44.51
C ASP A 727 38.94 -15.77 45.50
N ILE A 728 38.06 -16.64 45.01
CA ILE A 728 37.26 -17.54 45.85
C ILE A 728 38.15 -18.61 46.51
N LEU A 729 39.13 -19.17 45.79
CA LEU A 729 40.13 -20.09 46.37
C LEU A 729 40.98 -19.40 47.44
N ARG A 730 41.41 -18.14 47.21
CA ARG A 730 42.09 -17.34 48.23
C ARG A 730 41.23 -17.13 49.49
N LEU A 731 39.92 -16.96 49.34
CA LEU A 731 38.98 -16.86 50.47
C LEU A 731 38.80 -18.21 51.18
N PHE A 732 38.70 -19.31 50.44
CA PHE A 732 38.71 -20.66 51.01
C PHE A 732 39.96 -20.88 51.87
N TYR A 733 41.12 -20.40 51.40
CA TYR A 733 42.37 -20.42 52.18
C TYR A 733 42.36 -19.53 53.43
N GLN A 734 41.61 -18.42 53.45
CA GLN A 734 41.47 -17.59 54.66
C GLN A 734 40.72 -18.30 55.79
N HIS A 735 39.80 -19.21 55.44
CA HIS A 735 38.97 -19.95 56.39
C HIS A 735 39.47 -21.39 56.64
N GLN A 736 40.26 -21.97 55.73
CA GLN A 736 40.80 -23.32 55.83
C GLN A 736 42.22 -23.40 55.23
N THR A 737 43.22 -23.81 56.02
CA THR A 737 44.64 -23.77 55.62
C THR A 737 45.06 -24.86 54.61
N CYS A 738 44.22 -25.88 54.39
CA CYS A 738 44.52 -26.99 53.48
C CYS A 738 43.28 -27.33 52.65
N LEU A 739 43.43 -27.31 51.32
CA LEU A 739 42.39 -27.67 50.37
C LEU A 739 42.72 -29.04 49.73
N PRO A 740 41.74 -29.95 49.58
CA PRO A 740 41.93 -31.20 48.84
C PRO A 740 41.96 -30.93 47.32
N ILE A 741 43.11 -31.17 46.67
CA ILE A 741 43.32 -30.97 45.22
C ILE A 741 43.26 -32.33 44.51
N SER A 742 42.23 -32.53 43.68
CA SER A 742 42.01 -33.72 42.86
C SER A 742 42.71 -33.66 41.50
N GLU A 743 42.84 -34.81 40.84
CA GLU A 743 43.22 -34.93 39.41
C GLU A 743 42.28 -34.10 38.53
N GLU A 744 40.98 -34.21 38.78
CA GLU A 744 39.94 -33.46 38.06
C GLU A 744 40.05 -31.94 38.27
N ALA A 745 40.53 -31.47 39.43
CA ALA A 745 40.77 -30.05 39.68
C ALA A 745 41.99 -29.53 38.91
N VAL A 746 43.00 -30.38 38.70
CA VAL A 746 44.15 -30.07 37.85
C VAL A 746 43.73 -30.03 36.39
N GLU A 747 42.98 -31.02 35.90
CA GLU A 747 42.40 -31.04 34.55
C GLU A 747 41.54 -29.81 34.27
N THR A 748 40.66 -29.48 35.23
CA THR A 748 39.84 -28.28 35.17
C THR A 748 40.74 -27.05 35.07
N ALA A 749 41.79 -26.93 35.89
CA ALA A 749 42.67 -25.76 35.82
C ALA A 749 43.33 -25.61 34.44
N VAL A 750 43.77 -26.71 33.82
CA VAL A 750 44.39 -26.68 32.48
C VAL A 750 43.43 -26.15 31.40
N HIS A 751 42.12 -26.38 31.54
CA HIS A 751 41.10 -25.92 30.59
C HIS A 751 40.88 -24.40 30.57
N TYR A 752 41.24 -23.66 31.64
CA TYR A 752 40.85 -22.25 31.78
C TYR A 752 42.01 -21.26 31.58
N PRO A 753 41.73 -20.02 31.09
CA PRO A 753 42.76 -19.02 30.80
C PRO A 753 43.60 -18.58 32.01
N ASN A 754 43.01 -18.58 33.21
CA ASN A 754 43.73 -18.28 34.47
C ASN A 754 44.38 -19.54 35.07
N GLY A 755 44.32 -20.66 34.36
CA GLY A 755 44.74 -21.99 34.78
C GLY A 755 46.16 -22.05 35.28
N ILE A 756 47.08 -21.38 34.57
CA ILE A 756 48.50 -21.35 34.96
C ILE A 756 48.73 -20.70 36.33
N GLU A 757 47.97 -19.65 36.68
CA GLU A 757 48.04 -18.99 37.99
C GLU A 757 47.39 -19.83 39.09
N ILE A 758 46.33 -20.57 38.76
CA ILE A 758 45.70 -21.53 39.68
C ILE A 758 46.63 -22.73 39.93
N LEU A 759 47.27 -23.28 38.89
CA LEU A 759 48.26 -24.35 39.00
C LEU A 759 49.50 -23.89 39.79
N ARG A 760 49.96 -22.65 39.59
CA ARG A 760 51.01 -22.05 40.43
C ARG A 760 50.58 -21.96 41.89
N LEU A 761 49.35 -21.54 42.17
CA LEU A 761 48.80 -21.52 43.53
C LEU A 761 48.70 -22.94 44.12
N PHE A 762 48.35 -23.95 43.32
CA PHE A 762 48.34 -25.35 43.73
C PHE A 762 49.75 -25.86 44.07
N TYR A 763 50.74 -25.61 43.21
CA TYR A 763 52.14 -26.00 43.46
C TYR A 763 52.79 -25.26 44.63
N GLN A 764 52.33 -24.06 45.00
CA GLN A 764 52.78 -23.39 46.23
C GLN A 764 52.40 -24.14 47.52
N HIS A 765 51.41 -25.03 47.45
CA HIS A 765 50.85 -25.72 48.61
C HIS A 765 50.98 -27.24 48.53
N GLN A 766 51.10 -27.82 47.35
CA GLN A 766 51.29 -29.25 47.13
C GLN A 766 52.36 -29.48 46.06
N ASP A 767 53.51 -30.03 46.48
CA ASP A 767 54.69 -30.21 45.61
C ASP A 767 54.44 -31.20 44.44
N ASN A 768 53.60 -32.22 44.65
CA ASN A 768 53.26 -33.23 43.65
C ASN A 768 51.76 -33.23 43.36
N LEU A 769 51.37 -32.67 42.22
CA LEU A 769 50.00 -32.71 41.73
C LEU A 769 49.70 -34.01 40.96
N PRO A 770 48.48 -34.57 41.09
CA PRO A 770 48.05 -35.70 40.27
C PRO A 770 47.74 -35.21 38.84
N ILE A 771 48.60 -35.56 37.87
CA ILE A 771 48.45 -35.19 36.45
C ILE A 771 47.99 -36.42 35.66
N SER A 772 46.84 -36.32 35.00
CA SER A 772 46.24 -37.37 34.17
C SER A 772 46.67 -37.31 32.70
N GLU A 773 46.36 -38.35 31.93
CA GLU A 773 46.48 -38.33 30.46
C GLU A 773 45.60 -37.23 29.85
N GLU A 774 44.38 -37.06 30.37
CA GLU A 774 43.41 -36.05 29.93
C GLU A 774 43.92 -34.62 30.18
N ALA A 775 44.63 -34.38 31.30
CA ALA A 775 45.26 -33.09 31.58
C ALA A 775 46.38 -32.76 30.60
N VAL A 776 47.16 -33.76 30.18
CA VAL A 776 48.22 -33.60 29.18
C VAL A 776 47.61 -33.34 27.81
N GLU A 777 46.62 -34.13 27.40
CA GLU A 777 45.88 -33.96 26.14
C GLU A 777 45.23 -32.58 26.04
N THR A 778 44.53 -32.18 27.10
CA THR A 778 43.95 -30.85 27.22
C THR A 778 45.02 -29.77 27.03
N ALA A 779 46.16 -29.90 27.69
CA ALA A 779 47.24 -28.92 27.54
C ALA A 779 47.73 -28.84 26.08
N VAL A 780 47.77 -29.95 25.34
CA VAL A 780 48.13 -29.93 23.90
C VAL A 780 47.13 -29.12 23.06
N HIS A 781 45.85 -29.11 23.44
CA HIS A 781 44.78 -28.42 22.72
C HIS A 781 44.82 -26.89 22.82
N TYR A 782 45.38 -26.34 23.91
CA TYR A 782 45.30 -24.90 24.21
C TYR A 782 46.57 -24.11 23.84
N PRO A 783 46.45 -22.82 23.46
CA PRO A 783 47.58 -21.99 23.01
C PRO A 783 48.69 -21.81 24.07
N ASP A 784 48.31 -21.68 25.35
CA ASP A 784 49.25 -21.59 26.48
C ASP A 784 49.74 -22.97 26.95
N GLY A 785 49.32 -24.03 26.24
CA GLY A 785 49.57 -25.42 26.51
C GLY A 785 51.04 -25.80 26.65
N ILE A 786 51.91 -25.21 25.81
CA ILE A 786 53.35 -25.43 25.88
C ILE A 786 53.92 -24.93 27.22
N GLU A 787 53.41 -23.82 27.76
CA GLU A 787 53.84 -23.31 29.08
C GLU A 787 53.35 -24.20 30.22
N ILE A 788 52.13 -24.72 30.11
CA ILE A 788 51.56 -25.67 31.08
C ILE A 788 52.36 -27.00 31.06
N LEU A 789 52.64 -27.55 29.88
CA LEU A 789 53.46 -28.76 29.73
C LEU A 789 54.88 -28.54 30.26
N ARG A 790 55.48 -27.37 30.01
CA ARG A 790 56.78 -27.00 30.61
C ARG A 790 56.70 -26.92 32.13
N LEU A 791 55.63 -26.35 32.69
CA LEU A 791 55.40 -26.31 34.14
C LEU A 791 55.25 -27.73 34.71
N PHE A 792 54.54 -28.62 34.03
CA PHE A 792 54.45 -30.03 34.41
C PHE A 792 55.82 -30.72 34.38
N TYR A 793 56.60 -30.54 33.31
CA TYR A 793 57.96 -31.11 33.20
C TYR A 793 58.98 -30.51 34.17
N GLN A 794 58.73 -29.31 34.72
CA GLN A 794 59.57 -28.75 35.81
C GLN A 794 59.42 -29.53 37.11
N HIS A 795 58.24 -30.09 37.37
CA HIS A 795 57.91 -30.79 38.60
C HIS A 795 57.87 -32.33 38.44
N GLN A 796 57.71 -32.85 37.22
CA GLN A 796 57.67 -34.29 36.91
C GLN A 796 58.55 -34.66 35.71
N THR A 797 59.30 -35.76 35.80
CA THR A 797 60.25 -36.17 34.74
C THR A 797 59.59 -36.86 33.55
N CYS A 798 58.43 -37.48 33.76
CA CYS A 798 57.66 -38.20 32.74
C CYS A 798 56.18 -37.86 32.91
N LEU A 799 55.51 -37.50 31.83
CA LEU A 799 54.06 -37.28 31.80
C LEU A 799 53.35 -38.48 31.16
N PRO A 800 52.09 -38.77 31.51
CA PRO A 800 51.32 -39.81 30.86
C PRO A 800 50.80 -39.29 29.51
N ILE A 801 51.46 -39.65 28.41
CA ILE A 801 51.13 -39.20 27.04
C ILE A 801 50.29 -40.28 26.34
N SER A 802 49.02 -39.96 26.04
CA SER A 802 48.11 -40.84 25.30
C SER A 802 48.30 -40.75 23.78
N GLU A 803 47.73 -41.70 23.04
CA GLU A 803 47.63 -41.66 21.57
C GLU A 803 46.85 -40.43 21.09
N GLU A 804 45.76 -40.10 21.79
CA GLU A 804 44.91 -38.96 21.51
C GLU A 804 45.65 -37.62 21.70
N ALA A 805 46.55 -37.53 22.68
CA ALA A 805 47.43 -36.37 22.85
C ALA A 805 48.42 -36.20 21.68
N VAL A 806 48.91 -37.30 21.10
CA VAL A 806 49.80 -37.28 19.92
C VAL A 806 49.01 -36.92 18.67
N GLU A 807 47.82 -37.49 18.48
CA GLU A 807 46.91 -37.15 17.37
C GLU A 807 46.49 -35.67 17.43
N THR A 808 46.12 -35.20 18.62
CA THR A 808 45.77 -33.80 18.85
C THR A 808 46.94 -32.90 18.49
N ALA A 809 48.17 -33.22 18.95
CA ALA A 809 49.34 -32.41 18.60
C ALA A 809 49.53 -32.32 17.08
N VAL A 810 49.25 -33.38 16.31
CA VAL A 810 49.35 -33.36 14.84
C VAL A 810 48.37 -32.39 14.17
N HIS A 811 47.22 -32.11 14.79
CA HIS A 811 46.19 -31.23 14.26
C HIS A 811 46.50 -29.74 14.45
N TYR A 812 47.29 -29.36 15.45
CA TYR A 812 47.50 -27.96 15.81
C TYR A 812 48.76 -27.35 15.17
N PRO A 813 48.75 -26.03 14.85
CA PRO A 813 49.88 -25.35 14.19
C PRO A 813 51.20 -25.40 14.99
N ASP A 814 51.12 -25.29 16.31
CA ASP A 814 52.29 -25.40 17.22
C ASP A 814 52.62 -26.87 17.59
N GLY A 815 51.87 -27.80 17.00
CA GLY A 815 51.92 -29.23 17.22
C GLY A 815 53.30 -29.86 17.03
N ILE A 816 54.07 -29.39 16.05
CA ILE A 816 55.43 -29.87 15.82
C ILE A 816 56.36 -29.52 17.00
N GLU A 817 56.17 -28.36 17.64
CA GLU A 817 56.94 -27.99 18.83
C GLU A 817 56.55 -28.84 20.04
N ILE A 818 55.26 -29.16 20.18
CA ILE A 818 54.76 -30.07 21.22
C ILE A 818 55.29 -31.49 21.02
N LEU A 819 55.22 -32.04 19.80
CA LEU A 819 55.78 -33.35 19.46
C LEU A 819 57.29 -33.40 19.70
N ARG A 820 58.02 -32.33 19.40
CA ARG A 820 59.45 -32.21 19.74
C ARG A 820 59.68 -32.18 21.25
N LEU A 821 58.85 -31.47 22.01
CA LEU A 821 58.91 -31.44 23.48
C LEU A 821 58.65 -32.83 24.06
N PHE A 822 57.67 -33.56 23.53
CA PHE A 822 57.43 -34.95 23.90
C PHE A 822 58.64 -35.84 23.62
N TYR A 823 59.21 -35.78 22.40
CA TYR A 823 60.40 -36.56 22.04
C TYR A 823 61.67 -36.19 22.82
N GLN A 824 61.77 -34.97 23.35
CA GLN A 824 62.87 -34.55 24.23
C GLN A 824 62.86 -35.28 25.57
N HIS A 825 61.67 -35.57 26.10
CA HIS A 825 61.49 -36.19 27.42
C HIS A 825 61.15 -37.69 27.34
N GLN A 826 60.58 -38.18 26.22
CA GLN A 826 60.16 -39.57 26.02
C GLN A 826 60.46 -40.06 24.60
N HIS A 827 61.14 -41.20 24.46
CA HIS A 827 61.58 -41.70 23.14
C HIS A 827 60.53 -42.49 22.36
N ASN A 828 59.47 -42.98 23.00
CA ASN A 828 58.48 -43.85 22.34
C ASN A 828 57.08 -43.27 22.54
N LEU A 829 56.54 -42.66 21.49
CA LEU A 829 55.18 -42.14 21.48
C LEU A 829 54.21 -43.14 20.85
N PRO A 830 52.96 -43.23 21.33
CA PRO A 830 51.92 -44.06 20.70
C PRO A 830 51.55 -43.47 19.32
N ILE A 831 51.99 -44.13 18.24
CA ILE A 831 51.69 -43.75 16.86
C ILE A 831 50.97 -44.92 16.18
N SER A 832 49.69 -44.72 15.90
CA SER A 832 48.80 -45.66 15.22
C SER A 832 48.56 -45.27 13.76
N GLU A 833 47.71 -46.02 13.06
CA GLU A 833 47.32 -45.69 11.69
C GLU A 833 46.47 -44.42 11.66
N GLU A 834 45.63 -44.24 12.68
CA GLU A 834 44.75 -43.10 12.90
C GLU A 834 45.56 -41.81 13.05
N VAL A 835 46.63 -41.83 13.85
CA VAL A 835 47.57 -40.70 14.02
C VAL A 835 48.24 -40.31 12.69
N ILE A 836 48.50 -41.29 11.82
CA ILE A 836 49.08 -41.04 10.49
C ILE A 836 48.05 -40.47 9.53
N GLU A 837 46.82 -40.99 9.56
CA GLU A 837 45.72 -40.45 8.77
C GLU A 837 45.43 -38.99 9.14
N ALA A 838 45.44 -38.70 10.45
CA ALA A 838 45.42 -37.35 10.98
C ALA A 838 46.55 -36.51 10.37
N ALA A 839 47.81 -36.98 10.43
CA ALA A 839 48.95 -36.23 9.90
C ALA A 839 48.84 -35.92 8.41
N VAL A 840 48.32 -36.86 7.61
CA VAL A 840 48.16 -36.69 6.16
C VAL A 840 47.14 -35.60 5.79
N LYS A 841 46.17 -35.29 6.65
CA LYS A 841 45.12 -34.31 6.36
C LYS A 841 45.59 -32.84 6.47
N TYR A 842 46.60 -32.55 7.28
CA TYR A 842 47.01 -31.17 7.63
C TYR A 842 48.21 -30.66 6.82
N ASN A 843 48.45 -29.34 6.88
CA ASN A 843 49.39 -28.67 5.98
C ASN A 843 50.86 -29.09 6.17
N ASP A 844 51.30 -29.39 7.40
CA ASP A 844 52.69 -29.80 7.69
C ASP A 844 52.90 -31.32 7.60
N ARG A 845 51.98 -32.03 6.93
CA ARG A 845 51.95 -33.48 6.70
C ARG A 845 53.30 -34.13 6.41
N LEU A 846 54.13 -33.51 5.57
CA LEU A 846 55.43 -34.08 5.19
C LEU A 846 56.48 -33.95 6.30
N GLU A 847 56.45 -32.87 7.10
CA GLU A 847 57.38 -32.66 8.20
C GLU A 847 57.04 -33.57 9.39
N ILE A 848 55.75 -33.71 9.70
CA ILE A 848 55.24 -34.58 10.77
C ILE A 848 55.58 -36.06 10.47
N LEU A 849 55.31 -36.54 9.25
CA LEU A 849 55.62 -37.91 8.86
C LEU A 849 57.14 -38.19 8.86
N ARG A 850 57.97 -37.18 8.55
CA ARG A 850 59.42 -37.29 8.69
C ARG A 850 59.85 -37.38 10.15
N LEU A 851 59.25 -36.58 11.04
CA LEU A 851 59.53 -36.61 12.48
C LEU A 851 59.17 -37.98 13.06
N PHE A 852 58.01 -38.53 12.70
CA PHE A 852 57.60 -39.87 13.13
C PHE A 852 58.56 -40.94 12.61
N TYR A 853 58.93 -40.91 11.33
CA TYR A 853 59.87 -41.88 10.75
C TYR A 853 61.30 -41.77 11.33
N GLN A 854 61.75 -40.58 11.75
CA GLN A 854 63.05 -40.41 12.40
C GLN A 854 63.14 -41.14 13.74
N HIS A 855 62.02 -41.30 14.44
CA HIS A 855 61.95 -41.90 15.76
C HIS A 855 61.30 -43.30 15.77
N GLN A 856 60.66 -43.72 14.66
CA GLN A 856 60.07 -45.06 14.48
C GLN A 856 60.40 -45.64 13.09
N ASP A 857 61.05 -46.81 13.06
CA ASP A 857 61.54 -47.47 11.83
C ASP A 857 60.43 -47.90 10.85
N THR A 858 59.19 -48.10 11.33
CA THR A 858 58.03 -48.52 10.52
C THR A 858 56.77 -47.77 10.93
N LEU A 859 56.06 -47.20 9.95
CA LEU A 859 54.79 -46.47 10.15
C LEU A 859 53.61 -47.30 9.59
N PRO A 860 52.47 -47.44 10.29
CA PRO A 860 51.29 -48.13 9.75
C PRO A 860 50.70 -47.42 8.50
N PHE A 861 50.33 -48.18 7.46
CA PHE A 861 49.88 -47.64 6.16
C PHE A 861 48.91 -48.58 5.41
N SER A 862 47.64 -48.16 5.21
CA SER A 862 46.58 -48.95 4.54
C SER A 862 46.14 -48.41 3.17
N GLU A 863 45.28 -49.18 2.48
CA GLU A 863 44.72 -48.78 1.19
C GLU A 863 43.79 -47.56 1.31
N ASP A 864 43.08 -47.43 2.44
CA ASP A 864 42.19 -46.29 2.70
C ASP A 864 42.99 -45.01 2.91
N LEU A 865 44.13 -45.10 3.60
CA LEU A 865 45.08 -44.00 3.70
C LEU A 865 45.67 -43.62 2.34
N LEU A 866 45.99 -44.62 1.49
CA LEU A 866 46.45 -44.40 0.13
C LEU A 866 45.39 -43.68 -0.73
N ASN A 867 44.12 -44.04 -0.58
CA ASN A 867 42.98 -43.35 -1.19
C ASN A 867 42.92 -41.88 -0.81
N ALA A 868 43.06 -41.58 0.49
CA ALA A 868 43.09 -40.21 0.99
C ALA A 868 44.26 -39.41 0.40
N VAL A 869 45.48 -39.96 0.43
CA VAL A 869 46.68 -39.32 -0.13
C VAL A 869 46.52 -39.01 -1.62
N VAL A 870 45.94 -39.94 -2.38
CA VAL A 870 45.74 -39.80 -3.82
C VAL A 870 44.78 -38.65 -4.16
N GLN A 871 43.81 -38.33 -3.30
CA GLN A 871 42.90 -37.21 -3.55
C GLN A 871 43.53 -35.84 -3.24
N LEU A 872 44.61 -35.78 -2.45
CA LEU A 872 45.24 -34.52 -2.04
C LEU A 872 45.96 -33.78 -3.18
N PRO A 873 45.94 -32.43 -3.23
CA PRO A 873 46.60 -31.65 -4.30
C PRO A 873 48.12 -31.89 -4.40
N ASP A 874 48.80 -32.00 -3.26
CA ASP A 874 50.23 -32.27 -3.07
C ASP A 874 50.55 -33.77 -2.92
N GLY A 875 49.54 -34.64 -3.06
CA GLY A 875 49.66 -36.09 -2.87
C GLY A 875 50.71 -36.79 -3.74
N THR A 876 51.17 -36.16 -4.83
CA THR A 876 52.25 -36.69 -5.68
C THR A 876 53.58 -36.82 -4.92
N GLU A 877 53.93 -35.83 -4.07
CA GLU A 877 55.18 -35.85 -3.30
C GLU A 877 55.11 -36.82 -2.11
N LEU A 878 53.94 -36.89 -1.46
CA LEU A 878 53.67 -37.85 -0.40
C LEU A 878 53.76 -39.30 -0.91
N LEU A 879 53.14 -39.60 -2.06
CA LEU A 879 53.24 -40.93 -2.68
C LEU A 879 54.69 -41.31 -2.99
N GLN A 880 55.51 -40.37 -3.44
CA GLN A 880 56.93 -40.62 -3.68
C GLN A 880 57.73 -40.87 -2.39
N PHE A 881 57.41 -40.17 -1.29
CA PHE A 881 58.02 -40.40 0.02
C PHE A 881 57.65 -41.78 0.57
N LEU A 882 56.36 -42.12 0.54
CA LEU A 882 55.82 -43.38 1.07
C LEU A 882 56.30 -44.59 0.26
N PHE A 883 56.27 -44.54 -1.08
CA PHE A 883 56.75 -45.64 -1.94
C PHE A 883 58.26 -45.88 -1.89
N LYS A 884 59.06 -44.90 -1.46
CA LYS A 884 60.50 -45.09 -1.27
C LYS A 884 60.84 -45.83 0.03
N GLN A 885 59.99 -45.73 1.05
CA GLN A 885 60.33 -46.14 2.41
C GLN A 885 59.61 -47.43 2.86
N GLN A 886 58.55 -47.87 2.17
CA GLN A 886 57.71 -49.00 2.64
C GLN A 886 57.14 -49.92 1.54
N SER A 887 56.60 -51.06 1.97
CA SER A 887 55.80 -51.99 1.15
C SER A 887 54.32 -51.60 1.21
N CYS A 888 53.76 -51.02 0.14
CA CYS A 888 52.38 -50.53 0.14
C CYS A 888 51.31 -51.61 -0.06
N PRO A 889 50.08 -51.37 0.44
CA PRO A 889 48.95 -52.31 0.40
C PRO A 889 48.39 -52.52 -1.03
N PRO A 890 47.62 -53.61 -1.28
CA PRO A 890 46.94 -53.81 -2.55
C PRO A 890 45.99 -52.65 -2.89
N ILE A 891 45.73 -52.41 -4.18
CA ILE A 891 44.85 -51.32 -4.66
C ILE A 891 43.62 -51.84 -5.40
N SER A 892 42.50 -51.12 -5.25
CA SER A 892 41.21 -51.36 -5.88
C SER A 892 40.95 -50.41 -7.06
N ALA A 893 39.97 -50.76 -7.90
CA ALA A 893 39.57 -49.93 -9.04
C ALA A 893 38.99 -48.56 -8.60
N SER A 894 38.38 -48.51 -7.42
CA SER A 894 37.92 -47.27 -6.77
C SER A 894 39.07 -46.32 -6.47
N THR A 895 40.22 -46.83 -6.02
CA THR A 895 41.41 -46.02 -5.73
C THR A 895 41.96 -45.33 -6.97
N ILE A 896 41.91 -46.02 -8.10
CA ILE A 896 42.30 -45.45 -9.39
C ILE A 896 41.29 -44.41 -9.87
N GLN A 897 39.99 -44.69 -9.70
CA GLN A 897 38.94 -43.74 -10.04
C GLN A 897 39.08 -42.44 -9.23
N ASN A 898 39.35 -42.55 -7.92
CA ASN A 898 39.64 -41.42 -7.04
C ASN A 898 40.88 -40.63 -7.50
N ALA A 899 41.93 -41.31 -7.97
CA ALA A 899 43.11 -40.66 -8.55
C ALA A 899 42.76 -39.83 -9.79
N ILE A 900 41.94 -40.39 -10.69
CA ILE A 900 41.54 -39.76 -11.95
C ILE A 900 40.69 -38.51 -11.72
N LEU A 901 39.86 -38.52 -10.68
CA LEU A 901 38.99 -37.41 -10.31
C LEU A 901 39.71 -36.30 -9.52
N SER A 902 40.99 -36.52 -9.17
CA SER A 902 41.77 -35.59 -8.33
C SER A 902 42.72 -34.69 -9.13
N PRO A 903 43.18 -33.54 -8.57
CA PRO A 903 44.17 -32.69 -9.21
C PRO A 903 45.47 -33.45 -9.54
N HIS A 904 46.12 -33.12 -10.67
CA HIS A 904 47.29 -33.85 -11.18
C HIS A 904 47.06 -35.35 -11.43
N ALA A 905 45.82 -35.75 -11.73
CA ALA A 905 45.37 -37.11 -12.02
C ALA A 905 46.36 -37.96 -12.83
N LEU A 906 46.84 -37.45 -13.96
CA LEU A 906 47.76 -38.19 -14.84
C LEU A 906 49.08 -38.57 -14.16
N LYS A 907 49.67 -37.69 -13.33
CA LYS A 907 50.92 -37.98 -12.61
C LYS A 907 50.70 -39.02 -11.51
N LYS A 908 49.58 -38.92 -10.77
CA LYS A 908 49.24 -39.87 -9.70
C LYS A 908 48.92 -41.26 -10.26
N VAL A 909 48.12 -41.33 -11.32
CA VAL A 909 47.82 -42.58 -12.03
C VAL A 909 49.08 -43.20 -12.61
N HIS A 910 50.01 -42.38 -13.14
CA HIS A 910 51.29 -42.87 -13.62
C HIS A 910 52.17 -43.44 -12.49
N LEU A 911 52.25 -42.79 -11.32
CA LEU A 911 52.97 -43.30 -10.16
C LEU A 911 52.36 -44.63 -9.65
N LEU A 912 51.04 -44.70 -9.55
CA LEU A 912 50.33 -45.92 -9.17
C LEU A 912 50.55 -47.05 -10.19
N GLN A 913 50.48 -46.75 -11.50
CA GLN A 913 50.75 -47.73 -12.55
C GLN A 913 52.21 -48.21 -12.53
N GLN A 914 53.17 -47.31 -12.34
CA GLN A 914 54.59 -47.64 -12.30
C GLN A 914 54.92 -48.58 -11.14
N TYR A 915 54.29 -48.38 -9.98
CA TYR A 915 54.54 -49.17 -8.79
C TYR A 915 53.78 -50.52 -8.79
N TYR A 916 52.49 -50.53 -9.15
CA TYR A 916 51.65 -51.74 -9.07
C TYR A 916 51.63 -52.59 -10.36
N GLN A 917 52.12 -52.08 -11.49
CA GLN A 917 52.35 -52.78 -12.76
C GLN A 917 51.17 -53.69 -13.20
N GLU A 918 51.35 -55.02 -13.23
CA GLU A 918 50.35 -55.99 -13.68
C GLU A 918 49.15 -56.14 -12.73
N ARG A 919 49.25 -55.62 -11.50
CA ARG A 919 48.17 -55.65 -10.49
C ARG A 919 47.28 -54.40 -10.53
N PHE A 920 47.35 -53.59 -11.58
CA PHE A 920 46.57 -52.35 -11.72
C PHE A 920 45.13 -52.64 -12.20
N PRO A 921 44.09 -52.55 -11.34
CA PRO A 921 42.74 -52.98 -11.72
C PRO A 921 42.04 -51.98 -12.66
N ILE A 922 41.50 -52.50 -13.77
CA ILE A 922 40.76 -51.72 -14.78
C ILE A 922 39.28 -52.14 -14.73
N SER A 923 38.37 -51.19 -14.51
CA SER A 923 36.91 -51.42 -14.51
C SER A 923 36.21 -50.48 -15.49
N GLU A 924 34.96 -50.81 -15.86
CA GLU A 924 34.12 -49.97 -16.74
C GLU A 924 33.93 -48.55 -16.17
N ALA A 925 33.81 -48.42 -14.84
CA ALA A 925 33.74 -47.13 -14.15
C ALA A 925 35.05 -46.33 -14.25
N VAL A 926 36.21 -46.99 -14.18
CA VAL A 926 37.53 -46.35 -14.40
C VAL A 926 37.65 -45.87 -15.84
N VAL A 927 37.21 -46.66 -16.82
CA VAL A 927 37.22 -46.27 -18.24
C VAL A 927 36.30 -45.06 -18.49
N THR A 928 35.08 -45.06 -17.96
CA THR A 928 34.14 -43.93 -18.08
C THR A 928 34.67 -42.67 -17.39
N ALA A 929 35.28 -42.80 -16.20
CA ALA A 929 35.87 -41.67 -15.48
C ALA A 929 37.06 -41.05 -16.26
N VAL A 930 37.90 -41.87 -16.89
CA VAL A 930 38.95 -41.36 -17.80
C VAL A 930 38.35 -40.67 -19.02
N MET A 931 37.31 -41.24 -19.63
CA MET A 931 36.67 -40.70 -20.84
C MET A 931 35.99 -39.34 -20.63
N ASN A 932 35.45 -39.10 -19.44
CA ASN A 932 34.78 -37.84 -19.08
C ASN A 932 35.75 -36.75 -18.56
N HIS A 933 37.00 -37.09 -18.28
CA HIS A 933 38.01 -36.10 -17.90
C HIS A 933 38.46 -35.30 -19.14
N THR A 934 38.75 -34.01 -18.99
CA THR A 934 39.04 -33.08 -20.11
C THR A 934 40.21 -33.49 -21.01
N ASP A 935 41.11 -34.33 -20.50
CA ASP A 935 42.27 -34.89 -21.22
C ASP A 935 42.10 -36.38 -21.62
N GLY A 936 40.95 -36.97 -21.32
CA GLY A 936 40.57 -38.37 -21.50
C GLY A 936 40.73 -38.99 -22.90
N PRO A 937 40.52 -38.25 -24.01
CA PRO A 937 40.51 -38.86 -25.34
C PRO A 937 41.86 -39.44 -25.79
N ASN A 938 42.99 -38.92 -25.29
CA ASN A 938 44.32 -39.35 -25.78
C ASN A 938 44.85 -40.60 -25.07
N SER A 939 44.57 -40.78 -23.79
CA SER A 939 45.04 -41.93 -23.00
C SER A 939 44.23 -43.21 -23.30
N VAL A 940 42.91 -43.08 -23.55
CA VAL A 940 42.05 -44.22 -23.92
C VAL A 940 42.30 -44.68 -25.36
N ARG A 941 42.63 -43.74 -26.27
CA ARG A 941 43.07 -44.03 -27.64
C ARG A 941 44.25 -44.98 -27.70
N GLN A 942 45.22 -44.81 -26.81
CA GLN A 942 46.47 -45.56 -26.83
C GLN A 942 46.29 -47.03 -26.40
N ARG A 943 45.27 -47.31 -25.58
CA ARG A 943 44.98 -48.66 -25.06
C ARG A 943 43.87 -49.39 -25.83
N TYR A 944 42.87 -48.69 -26.38
CA TYR A 944 41.85 -49.29 -27.27
C TYR A 944 42.45 -49.82 -28.58
N GLN A 945 43.56 -49.24 -29.06
CA GLN A 945 44.29 -49.76 -30.22
C GLN A 945 45.06 -51.06 -29.93
N GLN A 946 45.21 -51.47 -28.67
CA GLN A 946 46.00 -52.65 -28.29
C GLN A 946 45.15 -53.88 -27.91
N ASP A 947 43.87 -53.73 -27.54
CA ASP A 947 42.99 -54.86 -27.21
C ASP A 947 41.88 -55.09 -28.24
N LYS A 948 42.01 -56.18 -29.01
CA LYS A 948 40.90 -56.74 -29.81
C LYS A 948 39.93 -57.47 -28.89
N GLY A 949 38.89 -56.77 -28.44
CA GLY A 949 37.69 -57.41 -27.91
C GLY A 949 37.30 -56.94 -26.52
N LEU A 950 36.45 -55.90 -26.48
CA LEU A 950 35.61 -55.61 -25.32
C LEU A 950 34.16 -55.45 -25.82
N PRO A 951 33.17 -56.02 -25.12
CA PRO A 951 31.76 -55.86 -25.46
C PRO A 951 31.28 -54.56 -24.81
N ILE A 952 31.52 -53.42 -25.44
CA ILE A 952 30.91 -52.17 -24.99
C ILE A 952 29.41 -52.28 -25.24
N SER A 953 28.61 -52.15 -24.19
CA SER A 953 27.16 -52.29 -24.28
C SER A 953 26.56 -51.20 -25.16
N LYS A 954 25.45 -51.54 -25.82
CA LYS A 954 24.67 -50.65 -26.70
C LYS A 954 24.22 -49.38 -25.98
N GLU A 955 24.07 -49.45 -24.67
CA GLU A 955 23.71 -48.32 -23.80
C GLU A 955 24.88 -47.35 -23.61
N THR A 956 26.11 -47.84 -23.45
CA THR A 956 27.30 -47.00 -23.29
C THR A 956 27.57 -46.15 -24.54
N VAL A 957 27.38 -46.74 -25.73
CA VAL A 957 27.40 -46.02 -27.00
C VAL A 957 26.24 -45.02 -27.09
N SER A 958 25.06 -45.35 -26.56
CA SER A 958 23.90 -44.45 -26.54
C SER A 958 24.10 -43.24 -25.61
N THR A 959 24.76 -43.40 -24.47
CA THR A 959 25.14 -42.28 -23.60
C THR A 959 26.22 -41.39 -24.22
N ALA A 960 27.18 -41.95 -24.95
CA ALA A 960 28.18 -41.16 -25.68
C ALA A 960 27.58 -40.34 -26.84
N ILE A 961 26.41 -40.74 -27.35
CA ILE A 961 25.64 -40.00 -28.38
C ILE A 961 24.87 -38.82 -27.78
N MET A 962 24.56 -38.85 -26.48
CA MET A 962 23.80 -37.78 -25.79
C MET A 962 24.66 -36.57 -25.40
N ASP A 963 25.99 -36.65 -25.56
CA ASP A 963 26.88 -35.55 -25.19
C ASP A 963 27.05 -34.52 -26.32
N SER A 964 27.19 -33.28 -25.92
CA SER A 964 27.12 -32.03 -26.71
C SER A 964 28.16 -31.87 -27.84
N ASN A 965 29.02 -32.87 -28.06
CA ASN A 965 29.96 -32.94 -29.19
C ASN A 965 29.56 -33.99 -30.26
N CYS A 966 28.25 -34.17 -30.44
CA CYS A 966 27.64 -35.17 -31.33
C CYS A 966 28.16 -35.14 -32.80
N PHE A 967 28.61 -33.99 -33.30
CA PHE A 967 29.05 -33.82 -34.69
C PHE A 967 30.39 -34.52 -35.01
N GLU A 968 31.39 -34.49 -34.11
CA GLU A 968 32.68 -35.14 -34.36
C GLU A 968 32.61 -36.66 -34.15
N ASN A 969 31.78 -37.11 -33.21
CA ASN A 969 31.55 -38.53 -32.91
C ASN A 969 30.78 -39.24 -34.03
N LEU A 970 29.76 -38.60 -34.63
CA LEU A 970 29.02 -39.15 -35.77
C LEU A 970 29.88 -39.22 -37.04
N ASN A 971 30.73 -38.22 -37.30
CA ASN A 971 31.60 -38.18 -38.48
C ASN A 971 32.73 -39.23 -38.40
N PHE A 972 33.13 -39.61 -37.19
CA PHE A 972 34.07 -40.71 -36.93
C PHE A 972 33.42 -42.10 -37.10
N LEU A 973 32.17 -42.29 -36.64
CA LEU A 973 31.42 -43.54 -36.79
C LEU A 973 30.98 -43.79 -38.25
N TYR A 974 30.63 -42.74 -38.99
CA TYR A 974 30.25 -42.82 -40.41
C TYR A 974 31.42 -43.25 -41.32
N LYS A 975 32.66 -42.97 -40.92
CA LYS A 975 33.87 -43.45 -41.60
C LYS A 975 34.16 -44.95 -41.36
N LEU A 976 33.49 -45.59 -40.42
CA LEU A 976 33.85 -46.92 -39.92
C LEU A 976 32.93 -48.08 -40.35
N GLN A 977 31.78 -47.85 -41.00
CA GLN A 977 30.84 -48.97 -41.25
C GLN A 977 30.20 -49.01 -42.64
N LYS A 978 31.03 -49.26 -43.66
CA LYS A 978 30.59 -50.01 -44.86
C LYS A 978 30.24 -51.43 -44.42
N SER A 979 28.95 -51.81 -44.51
CA SER A 979 28.36 -53.17 -44.44
C SER A 979 27.48 -53.48 -43.22
N LEU A 980 26.15 -53.36 -43.39
CA LEU A 980 25.07 -54.28 -42.93
C LEU A 980 23.68 -53.64 -43.20
N PRO A 981 22.62 -54.42 -43.50
CA PRO A 981 21.38 -53.94 -44.09
C PRO A 981 20.41 -53.33 -43.07
N ILE A 982 19.75 -52.24 -43.46
CA ILE A 982 18.78 -51.48 -42.65
C ILE A 982 17.53 -52.34 -42.41
N ASN A 983 17.22 -52.58 -41.13
CA ASN A 983 16.06 -53.36 -40.70
C ASN A 983 14.77 -52.51 -40.75
N LYS A 984 13.65 -53.15 -41.08
CA LYS A 984 12.30 -52.60 -41.27
C LYS A 984 11.85 -51.63 -40.17
N ALA A 985 12.29 -51.84 -38.92
CA ALA A 985 12.01 -50.99 -37.77
C ALA A 985 12.64 -49.59 -37.85
N ALA A 986 13.81 -49.44 -38.47
CA ALA A 986 14.46 -48.13 -38.65
C ALA A 986 13.75 -47.29 -39.73
N VAL A 987 13.21 -47.95 -40.76
CA VAL A 987 12.42 -47.28 -41.80
C VAL A 987 11.00 -46.99 -41.32
N GLU A 988 10.36 -47.90 -40.57
CA GLU A 988 9.07 -47.65 -39.92
C GLU A 988 9.15 -46.49 -38.90
N PHE A 989 10.26 -46.35 -38.17
CA PHE A 989 10.49 -45.22 -37.26
C PHE A 989 10.64 -43.89 -38.02
N ILE A 990 11.43 -43.86 -39.10
CA ILE A 990 11.62 -42.66 -39.93
C ILE A 990 10.30 -42.25 -40.63
N VAL A 991 9.46 -43.20 -41.03
CA VAL A 991 8.18 -42.93 -41.71
C VAL A 991 7.08 -42.51 -40.71
N MET A 992 7.09 -43.01 -39.47
CA MET A 992 6.08 -42.68 -38.46
C MET A 992 6.36 -41.35 -37.75
N GLU A 993 7.62 -41.01 -37.46
CA GLU A 993 7.99 -39.75 -36.79
C GLU A 993 8.00 -38.54 -37.74
N LEU A 994 8.22 -38.73 -39.05
CA LEU A 994 8.26 -37.62 -40.02
C LEU A 994 6.93 -37.34 -40.74
N LEU A 995 5.84 -38.08 -40.46
CA LEU A 995 4.53 -37.94 -41.14
C LEU A 995 3.32 -37.71 -40.22
N GLU A 996 3.56 -37.32 -38.97
CA GLU A 996 2.54 -36.65 -38.14
C GLU A 996 2.85 -35.15 -38.04
N PRO A 997 1.87 -34.26 -38.34
CA PRO A 997 1.98 -32.86 -37.98
C PRO A 997 1.71 -32.74 -36.48
N GLY A 998 2.75 -33.00 -35.69
CA GLY A 998 2.77 -32.90 -34.23
C GLY A 998 3.85 -31.94 -33.74
N ASP A 999 3.63 -31.40 -32.55
CA ASP A 999 4.12 -30.12 -32.02
C ASP A 999 5.64 -29.90 -31.85
N GLU A 1000 6.51 -30.72 -32.42
CA GLU A 1000 7.97 -30.51 -32.38
C GLU A 1000 8.52 -29.76 -33.60
N GLY A 1001 7.75 -29.66 -34.70
CA GLY A 1001 8.07 -28.83 -35.87
C GLY A 1001 8.01 -27.31 -35.63
N SER A 1002 7.57 -26.89 -34.44
CA SER A 1002 7.64 -25.51 -33.95
C SER A 1002 8.92 -25.28 -33.13
N ARG A 1003 9.46 -26.29 -32.43
CA ARG A 1003 10.70 -26.18 -31.63
C ARG A 1003 11.99 -26.22 -32.45
N LEU A 1004 11.96 -26.77 -33.67
CA LEU A 1004 13.11 -26.75 -34.60
C LEU A 1004 13.16 -25.50 -35.50
N ARG A 1005 12.08 -24.71 -35.54
CA ARG A 1005 12.05 -23.42 -36.26
C ARG A 1005 12.83 -22.30 -35.55
N ASP A 1006 13.01 -22.43 -34.24
CA ASP A 1006 13.71 -21.43 -33.42
C ASP A 1006 15.23 -21.69 -33.30
N LEU A 1007 15.75 -22.83 -33.76
CA LEU A 1007 17.15 -23.22 -33.57
C LEU A 1007 18.06 -23.04 -34.79
N THR A 1008 17.55 -22.77 -35.98
CA THR A 1008 18.40 -22.68 -37.21
C THR A 1008 18.30 -21.40 -38.00
N GLY A 1009 17.41 -20.46 -37.64
CA GLY A 1009 17.44 -19.09 -38.17
C GLY A 1009 17.26 -18.94 -39.70
N ASP A 1010 16.85 -20.00 -40.42
CA ASP A 1010 16.65 -19.97 -41.87
C ASP A 1010 15.36 -20.71 -42.28
N ASN A 1011 14.49 -19.98 -42.98
CA ASN A 1011 13.21 -20.43 -43.56
C ASN A 1011 13.49 -21.42 -44.70
N THR A 1012 13.12 -22.71 -44.62
CA THR A 1012 11.76 -23.18 -44.90
C THR A 1012 11.74 -24.70 -44.74
N GLU A 1013 10.66 -25.23 -44.17
CA GLU A 1013 10.30 -26.65 -44.10
C GLU A 1013 10.43 -27.41 -45.45
N TYR A 1014 10.38 -26.64 -46.55
CA TYR A 1014 10.56 -27.05 -47.93
C TYR A 1014 11.95 -27.66 -48.24
N GLU A 1015 13.05 -27.07 -47.74
CA GLU A 1015 14.42 -27.53 -48.09
C GLU A 1015 14.79 -28.87 -47.43
N TYR A 1016 14.26 -29.09 -46.22
CA TYR A 1016 14.38 -30.36 -45.50
C TYR A 1016 13.55 -31.46 -46.19
N ARG A 1017 12.29 -31.17 -46.53
CA ARG A 1017 11.42 -32.09 -47.29
C ARG A 1017 12.01 -32.46 -48.67
N ARG A 1018 12.64 -31.50 -49.37
CA ARG A 1018 13.34 -31.71 -50.64
C ARG A 1018 14.50 -32.70 -50.52
N LYS A 1019 15.34 -32.58 -49.48
CA LYS A 1019 16.49 -33.48 -49.25
C LYS A 1019 16.04 -34.90 -48.90
N CYS A 1020 14.95 -35.06 -48.13
CA CYS A 1020 14.38 -36.37 -47.82
C CYS A 1020 13.78 -37.06 -49.05
N LEU A 1021 13.03 -36.34 -49.90
CA LEU A 1021 12.46 -36.89 -51.14
C LEU A 1021 13.53 -37.28 -52.16
N LYS A 1022 14.62 -36.50 -52.28
CA LYS A 1022 15.76 -36.83 -53.17
C LYS A 1022 16.45 -38.14 -52.76
N LEU A 1023 16.58 -38.40 -51.45
CA LEU A 1023 17.14 -39.64 -50.91
C LEU A 1023 16.21 -40.85 -51.12
N ILE A 1024 14.89 -40.65 -51.03
CA ILE A 1024 13.88 -41.69 -51.29
C ILE A 1024 13.86 -42.07 -52.79
N TYR A 1025 13.94 -41.08 -53.68
CA TYR A 1025 13.94 -41.26 -55.13
C TYR A 1025 15.25 -41.89 -55.64
N GLN A 1026 16.41 -41.40 -55.17
CA GLN A 1026 17.73 -41.88 -55.63
C GLN A 1026 18.04 -43.34 -55.28
N HIS A 1027 17.36 -43.90 -54.28
CA HIS A 1027 17.66 -45.25 -53.81
C HIS A 1027 16.65 -46.33 -54.19
N GLN A 1028 15.66 -46.02 -55.06
CA GLN A 1028 14.62 -46.95 -55.57
C GLN A 1028 14.34 -48.13 -54.64
N SER A 1029 14.06 -47.83 -53.37
CA SER A 1029 14.03 -48.89 -52.39
C SER A 1029 12.71 -49.62 -52.54
N ASP A 1030 12.82 -50.93 -52.72
CA ASP A 1030 11.75 -51.91 -52.73
C ASP A 1030 10.80 -51.79 -51.50
N VAL A 1031 11.19 -51.00 -50.50
CA VAL A 1031 10.47 -50.64 -49.29
C VAL A 1031 9.41 -49.56 -49.53
N VAL A 1032 9.66 -48.58 -50.40
CA VAL A 1032 8.70 -47.51 -50.76
C VAL A 1032 7.52 -48.07 -51.56
N LEU A 1033 7.80 -49.00 -52.49
CA LEU A 1033 6.78 -49.72 -53.26
C LEU A 1033 5.93 -50.67 -52.39
N ARG A 1034 6.47 -51.15 -51.27
CA ARG A 1034 5.72 -51.99 -50.30
C ARG A 1034 4.90 -51.15 -49.32
N ALA A 1035 5.40 -49.98 -48.91
CA ALA A 1035 4.66 -49.03 -48.08
C ALA A 1035 3.45 -48.42 -48.82
N ALA A 1036 3.56 -48.24 -50.14
CA ALA A 1036 2.46 -47.78 -51.00
C ALA A 1036 1.30 -48.78 -51.17
N LYS A 1037 1.33 -49.95 -50.51
CA LYS A 1037 0.19 -50.87 -50.42
C LYS A 1037 -0.80 -50.50 -49.33
N ASP A 1038 -0.41 -49.66 -48.37
CA ASP A 1038 -1.32 -49.04 -47.41
C ASP A 1038 -1.97 -47.81 -48.05
N SER A 1039 -3.31 -47.76 -48.09
CA SER A 1039 -4.04 -46.70 -48.81
C SER A 1039 -3.81 -45.32 -48.22
N ILE A 1040 -3.59 -45.21 -46.90
CA ILE A 1040 -3.41 -43.94 -46.20
C ILE A 1040 -2.00 -43.40 -46.47
N VAL A 1041 -0.99 -44.27 -46.43
CA VAL A 1041 0.40 -43.93 -46.72
C VAL A 1041 0.56 -43.58 -48.20
N LYS A 1042 -0.11 -44.32 -49.09
CA LYS A 1042 -0.14 -44.05 -50.52
C LYS A 1042 -0.76 -42.69 -50.85
N ASP A 1043 -1.90 -42.33 -50.25
CA ASP A 1043 -2.56 -41.05 -50.51
C ASP A 1043 -1.73 -39.85 -50.00
N LYS A 1044 -1.04 -40.00 -48.85
CA LYS A 1044 -0.11 -38.98 -48.33
C LYS A 1044 1.14 -38.81 -49.22
N ILE A 1045 1.71 -39.90 -49.74
CA ILE A 1045 2.85 -39.84 -50.67
C ILE A 1045 2.43 -39.20 -52.00
N ILE A 1046 1.25 -39.53 -52.52
CA ILE A 1046 0.70 -38.92 -53.75
C ILE A 1046 0.43 -37.42 -53.54
N HIS A 1047 -0.07 -37.01 -52.37
CA HIS A 1047 -0.27 -35.60 -52.04
C HIS A 1047 1.05 -34.82 -52.01
N MET A 1048 2.10 -35.35 -51.38
CA MET A 1048 3.43 -34.71 -51.35
C MET A 1048 4.10 -34.65 -52.72
N LEU A 1049 3.94 -35.68 -53.55
CA LEU A 1049 4.48 -35.68 -54.92
C LEU A 1049 3.74 -34.66 -55.80
N ARG A 1050 2.42 -34.50 -55.65
CA ARG A 1050 1.64 -33.47 -56.36
C ARG A 1050 2.00 -32.05 -55.93
N GLU A 1051 2.28 -31.81 -54.65
CA GLU A 1051 2.80 -30.51 -54.18
C GLU A 1051 4.22 -30.21 -54.72
N PHE A 1052 5.01 -31.24 -55.03
CA PHE A 1052 6.33 -31.09 -55.63
C PHE A 1052 6.29 -30.83 -57.15
N ASP A 1053 5.37 -31.50 -57.86
CA ASP A 1053 5.22 -31.44 -59.33
C ASP A 1053 4.62 -30.10 -59.83
N GLU A 1054 3.93 -29.34 -58.97
CA GLU A 1054 3.45 -27.99 -59.32
C GLU A 1054 4.57 -26.94 -59.40
N GLN A 1055 5.81 -27.23 -58.99
CA GLN A 1055 6.92 -26.26 -59.01
C GLN A 1055 8.11 -26.61 -59.91
N GLU A 1056 8.45 -27.88 -60.15
CA GLU A 1056 9.53 -28.26 -61.09
C GLU A 1056 9.15 -29.56 -61.82
N ASN A 1057 8.87 -29.45 -63.12
CA ASN A 1057 8.38 -30.49 -64.05
C ASN A 1057 9.48 -31.55 -64.36
N GLU A 1058 9.97 -32.28 -63.36
CA GLU A 1058 11.00 -33.34 -63.47
C GLU A 1058 10.70 -34.62 -62.66
#